data_AF-A0A421FXY0-F1
#
_entry.id   AF-A0A421FXY0-F1
#
_cell.length_a   1.000
_cell.length_b   1.000
_cell.length_c   1.000
_cell.angle_alpha   90.00
_cell.angle_beta   90.00
_cell.angle_gamma   90.00
#
_symmetry.space_group_name_H-M   'P 1'
#
loop_
_entity.id
_entity.type
_entity.pdbx_description
1 polymer ?
#
loop_
_entity_poly.entity_id
_entity_poly.type
_entity_poly.pdbx_seq_one_letter_code
_entity_poly.pdbx_strand_id
1 'polypeptide(L)'
;MPPSMDMKKHYELIVQDDFLVVQHPVHPLSLQIPRSSSSDASLGLSVDHVDDSFRHSHGRRMAFDAIYGVFWLLRGPYLAVVTQSKLAARGMDNAEIRLVQKLELLLIPTQNLPTLTPQQEQDERKYIDMITQEIAAQKLHFSKDFDLTQTLQRIAAFDGKIGSIAERADDRFFWNKSLCSAFLDQKFFEWVTPMVQAHVEVTEQLKVNDKSFRVLYISRRSCKRQGMRFTMRGVDDDGNVANFVETEQICLFDDGKQTSFVQIRGSIPVFWSSPVTMKYAPKVYLAGDVEKDVAAFQKHSYQLMSLYGRVLFVNLIDKKKEQLKLGEALAKTVADAATKDSHILAGVRLVWFDFHHECRNMKWGNLEKLIKQVDDDFLDHGYFCKDADGKVVNKQSGVVRTNCMDNLDRTNVVQSLFGRRSMMLQLNETEALQGNVLNSPFDEFERTFKRVWGNNADAISLFYAGTGALKTDFTRTGKRTKKGALQDGYNSCMRYIMNNFMDGYRQDVLDLLLGRFSVSRSKPSPFHVQGESLESVLTKVLGLVVTFFLVESYRSSGQSYLFQRLFRSVLLTLLICGGLLSVLVKKGNSVGKKLRTHVAVIAVELSETRHRLVLALEMLARSSLRLPKTATRCISSSTPARVLQQTPTSSTPEKANPPMSKGEQAWCDIYGVDYEKQIQEALHESPAAVVSGPKKVNYPTADDPTSAQGKSDIWNVVFGNKAA
;
A
#
# COMPACT_ATOMS: atom_id res chain seq x y z
N MET A 1 22.34 28.28 -28.22
CA MET A 1 21.41 28.52 -27.10
C MET A 1 22.15 29.31 -26.03
N PRO A 2 21.57 30.39 -25.48
CA PRO A 2 22.18 31.06 -24.33
C PRO A 2 22.21 30.09 -23.14
N PRO A 3 23.17 30.24 -22.20
CA PRO A 3 23.25 29.38 -21.03
C PRO A 3 21.97 29.51 -20.20
N SER A 4 21.44 28.37 -19.77
CA SER A 4 20.24 28.27 -18.94
C SER A 4 20.38 29.15 -17.70
N MET A 5 19.66 30.28 -17.68
CA MET A 5 19.37 30.97 -16.43
C MET A 5 18.70 29.96 -15.50
N ASP A 6 19.24 29.78 -14.30
CA ASP A 6 18.63 29.02 -13.22
C ASP A 6 17.24 29.62 -12.92
N MET A 7 16.21 29.10 -13.60
CA MET A 7 14.83 29.52 -13.35
C MET A 7 14.50 29.14 -11.91
N LYS A 8 14.09 30.13 -11.10
CA LYS A 8 13.58 29.88 -9.74
C LYS A 8 12.48 28.82 -9.83
N LYS A 9 12.73 27.62 -9.29
CA LYS A 9 11.75 26.51 -9.32
C LYS A 9 10.69 26.60 -8.21
N HIS A 10 10.82 27.55 -7.30
CA HIS A 10 10.03 27.68 -6.08
C HIS A 10 9.20 28.96 -6.09
N TYR A 11 8.01 28.89 -5.52
CA TYR A 11 7.22 30.06 -5.17
C TYR A 11 7.91 30.79 -4.02
N GLU A 12 7.74 32.11 -3.96
CA GLU A 12 8.22 32.96 -2.87
C GLU A 12 7.01 33.60 -2.18
N LEU A 13 6.77 33.25 -0.92
CA LEU A 13 5.75 33.85 -0.07
C LEU A 13 6.35 35.01 0.72
N ILE A 14 5.70 36.16 0.70
CA ILE A 14 6.04 37.34 1.51
C ILE A 14 4.88 37.59 2.46
N VAL A 15 5.15 37.46 3.76
CA VAL A 15 4.16 37.67 4.82
C VAL A 15 4.22 39.13 5.28
N GLN A 16 3.12 39.85 5.04
CA GLN A 16 2.89 41.21 5.52
C GLN A 16 1.71 41.23 6.50
N ASP A 17 1.47 42.37 7.16
CA ASP A 17 0.39 42.47 8.16
C ASP A 17 -1.01 42.36 7.52
N ASP A 18 -1.19 43.04 6.38
CA ASP A 18 -2.48 43.12 5.67
C ASP A 18 -2.63 42.11 4.52
N PHE A 19 -1.51 41.60 3.97
CA PHE A 19 -1.51 40.71 2.80
C PHE A 19 -0.51 39.56 2.94
N LEU A 20 -0.85 38.43 2.34
CA LEU A 20 0.13 37.43 1.90
C LEU A 20 0.36 37.63 0.40
N VAL A 21 1.61 37.86 0.01
CA VAL A 21 2.00 38.01 -1.40
C VAL A 21 2.70 36.75 -1.85
N VAL A 22 2.17 36.03 -2.83
CA VAL A 22 2.82 34.85 -3.42
C VAL A 22 3.37 35.22 -4.78
N GLN A 23 4.67 35.11 -4.98
CA GLN A 23 5.31 35.31 -6.29
C GLN A 23 5.41 33.98 -7.04
N HIS A 24 5.00 33.99 -8.31
CA HIS A 24 5.05 32.82 -9.17
C HIS A 24 6.51 32.53 -9.61
N PRO A 25 6.95 31.26 -9.67
CA PRO A 25 8.34 30.90 -10.02
C PRO A 25 8.74 31.26 -11.46
N VAL A 26 7.80 31.13 -12.40
CA VAL A 26 8.04 31.25 -13.85
C VAL A 26 7.43 32.53 -14.44
N HIS A 27 6.12 32.71 -14.29
CA HIS A 27 5.42 33.90 -14.76
C HIS A 27 5.68 35.13 -13.86
N PRO A 28 5.75 36.36 -14.43
CA PRO A 28 5.90 37.60 -13.67
C PRO A 28 4.56 38.03 -13.05
N LEU A 29 3.99 37.13 -12.24
CA LEU A 29 2.70 37.29 -11.57
C LEU A 29 2.88 37.17 -10.05
N SER A 30 2.10 37.96 -9.32
CA SER A 30 1.97 37.89 -7.87
C SER A 30 0.52 37.75 -7.48
N LEU A 31 0.22 36.79 -6.61
CA LEU A 31 -1.09 36.58 -6.01
C LEU A 31 -1.14 37.28 -4.65
N GLN A 32 -2.11 38.17 -4.49
CA GLN A 32 -2.41 38.86 -3.24
C GLN A 32 -3.53 38.13 -2.51
N ILE A 33 -3.30 37.82 -1.23
CA ILE A 33 -4.29 37.22 -0.34
C ILE A 33 -4.50 38.17 0.85
N PRO A 34 -5.61 38.92 0.91
CA PRO A 34 -5.96 39.76 2.04
C PRO A 34 -6.00 38.99 3.36
N ARG A 35 -5.51 39.62 4.44
CA ARG A 35 -5.48 39.06 5.81
C ARG A 35 -6.55 39.68 6.73
N SER A 36 -7.49 40.43 6.16
CA SER A 36 -8.55 41.15 6.89
C SER A 36 -9.83 40.33 7.10
N SER A 37 -10.16 39.39 6.21
CA SER A 37 -11.42 38.64 6.26
C SER A 37 -11.23 37.22 6.79
N SER A 38 -12.06 36.84 7.77
CA SER A 38 -12.15 35.47 8.32
C SER A 38 -13.37 34.70 7.84
N SER A 39 -14.26 35.31 7.03
CA SER A 39 -15.58 34.78 6.70
C SER A 39 -15.88 34.65 5.20
N ASP A 40 -15.07 35.23 4.31
CA ASP A 40 -15.29 35.17 2.86
C ASP A 40 -14.63 33.94 2.23
N ALA A 41 -15.44 33.05 1.67
CA ALA A 41 -14.97 31.83 0.99
C ALA A 41 -14.08 32.12 -0.24
N SER A 42 -14.28 33.28 -0.89
CA SER A 42 -13.48 33.70 -2.06
C SER A 42 -12.09 34.23 -1.69
N LEU A 43 -11.85 34.47 -0.39
CA LEU A 43 -10.63 35.05 0.18
C LEU A 43 -10.24 36.43 -0.40
N GLY A 44 -11.04 37.05 -1.28
CA GLY A 44 -10.70 38.32 -1.93
C GLY A 44 -9.41 38.29 -2.74
N LEU A 45 -9.08 37.15 -3.35
CA LEU A 45 -7.85 36.94 -4.11
C LEU A 45 -7.73 37.93 -5.28
N SER A 46 -6.54 38.46 -5.51
CA SER A 46 -6.22 39.27 -6.70
C SER A 46 -4.85 38.93 -7.25
N VAL A 47 -4.64 39.15 -8.55
CA VAL A 47 -3.39 38.85 -9.25
C VAL A 47 -2.85 40.14 -9.88
N ASP A 48 -1.62 40.49 -9.51
CA ASP A 48 -0.90 41.64 -10.04
C ASP A 48 0.28 41.18 -10.90
N HIS A 49 0.70 42.04 -11.83
CA HIS A 49 1.98 41.88 -12.52
C HIS A 49 3.13 42.37 -11.62
N VAL A 50 4.21 41.58 -11.59
CA VAL A 50 5.38 41.93 -10.77
C VAL A 50 6.24 42.95 -11.52
N ASP A 51 6.14 44.21 -11.12
CA ASP A 51 7.05 45.28 -11.55
C ASP A 51 8.30 45.35 -10.65
N ASP A 52 9.37 46.04 -11.11
CA ASP A 52 10.65 46.17 -10.39
C ASP A 52 10.51 46.79 -8.97
N SER A 53 9.43 47.53 -8.71
CA SER A 53 9.10 48.10 -7.39
C SER A 53 8.78 47.05 -6.32
N PHE A 54 8.30 45.86 -6.70
CA PHE A 54 7.96 44.77 -5.77
C PHE A 54 9.18 44.05 -5.20
N ARG A 55 10.38 44.21 -5.78
CA ARG A 55 11.61 43.61 -5.23
C ARG A 55 11.94 44.12 -3.83
N HIS A 56 11.44 45.30 -3.48
CA HIS A 56 11.66 46.00 -2.20
C HIS A 56 10.54 45.81 -1.16
N SER A 57 9.58 44.90 -1.41
CA SER A 57 8.52 44.62 -0.44
C SER A 57 9.10 44.11 0.89
N HIS A 58 8.77 44.79 1.98
CA HIS A 58 9.16 44.42 3.34
C HIS A 58 8.28 43.27 3.84
N GLY A 59 8.84 42.33 4.61
CA GLY A 59 8.11 41.19 5.16
C GLY A 59 8.96 39.94 5.29
N ARG A 60 8.46 38.96 6.05
CA ARG A 60 9.14 37.66 6.20
C ARG A 60 8.95 36.86 4.92
N ARG A 61 10.05 36.42 4.32
CA ARG A 61 10.06 35.63 3.09
C ARG A 61 10.16 34.13 3.38
N MET A 62 9.45 33.33 2.60
CA MET A 62 9.51 31.87 2.66
C MET A 62 9.39 31.27 1.25
N ALA A 63 10.33 30.41 0.88
CA ALA A 63 10.23 29.65 -0.36
C ALA A 63 9.42 28.36 -0.14
N PHE A 64 8.63 27.97 -1.14
CA PHE A 64 7.87 26.72 -1.11
C PHE A 64 7.65 26.15 -2.52
N ASP A 65 7.32 24.87 -2.61
CA ASP A 65 7.26 24.13 -3.88
C ASP A 65 5.93 24.27 -4.61
N ALA A 66 4.82 24.20 -3.87
CA ALA A 66 3.45 24.24 -4.41
C ALA A 66 2.43 24.65 -3.35
N ILE A 67 1.31 25.23 -3.76
CA ILE A 67 0.13 25.44 -2.91
C ILE A 67 -0.63 24.12 -2.81
N TYR A 68 -0.91 23.66 -1.58
CA TYR A 68 -1.76 22.50 -1.35
C TYR A 68 -3.24 22.89 -1.45
N GLY A 69 -3.62 24.02 -0.88
CA GLY A 69 -4.99 24.53 -0.86
C GLY A 69 -5.24 25.34 0.41
N VAL A 70 -6.51 25.51 0.78
CA VAL A 70 -6.94 26.26 1.96
C VAL A 70 -7.76 25.36 2.88
N PHE A 71 -7.35 25.26 4.14
CA PHE A 71 -8.11 24.56 5.18
C PHE A 71 -8.89 25.55 6.03
N TRP A 72 -10.20 25.36 6.11
CA TRP A 72 -11.07 26.11 7.02
C TRP A 72 -11.16 25.39 8.36
N LEU A 73 -10.41 25.87 9.36
CA LEU A 73 -10.37 25.30 10.71
C LEU A 73 -11.13 26.19 11.71
N LEU A 74 -11.03 25.91 13.02
CA LEU A 74 -11.82 26.63 14.03
C LEU A 74 -11.42 28.09 14.13
N ARG A 75 -10.13 28.41 13.97
CA ARG A 75 -9.62 29.78 14.06
C ARG A 75 -9.86 30.60 12.78
N GLY A 76 -9.93 29.94 11.63
CA GLY A 76 -10.13 30.58 10.32
C GLY A 76 -9.51 29.79 9.18
N PRO A 77 -9.40 30.39 7.98
CA PRO A 77 -8.76 29.78 6.83
C PRO A 77 -7.22 29.79 6.95
N TYR A 78 -6.61 28.65 6.68
CA TYR A 78 -5.17 28.44 6.64
C TYR A 78 -4.72 28.14 5.21
N LEU A 79 -3.78 28.93 4.69
CA LEU A 79 -3.08 28.61 3.45
C LEU A 79 -2.10 27.46 3.73
N ALA A 80 -2.29 26.33 3.07
CA ALA A 80 -1.40 25.19 3.15
C ALA A 80 -0.41 25.19 1.97
N VAL A 81 0.89 25.18 2.28
CA VAL A 81 1.96 25.18 1.28
C VAL A 81 2.92 24.02 1.50
N VAL A 82 3.43 23.45 0.40
CA VAL A 82 4.43 22.39 0.41
C VAL A 82 5.81 23.02 0.58
N THR A 83 6.37 22.99 1.79
CA THR A 83 7.70 23.56 2.06
C THR A 83 8.83 22.56 1.85
N GLN A 84 8.53 21.25 1.84
CA GLN A 84 9.50 20.21 1.53
C GLN A 84 8.90 19.15 0.61
N SER A 85 9.62 18.87 -0.47
CA SER A 85 9.35 17.74 -1.36
C SER A 85 10.64 17.05 -1.80
N LYS A 86 10.54 15.78 -2.16
CA LYS A 86 11.63 14.96 -2.66
C LYS A 86 11.45 14.67 -4.15
N LEU A 87 12.50 14.79 -4.96
CA LEU A 87 12.49 14.28 -6.34
C LEU A 87 12.27 12.76 -6.32
N ALA A 88 11.12 12.31 -6.82
CA ALA A 88 10.74 10.90 -6.84
C ALA A 88 11.17 10.22 -8.14
N ALA A 89 10.93 10.89 -9.27
CA ALA A 89 11.28 10.42 -10.60
C ALA A 89 11.43 11.60 -11.57
N ARG A 90 12.02 11.34 -12.72
CA ARG A 90 11.96 12.23 -13.89
C ARG A 90 11.09 11.56 -14.93
N GLY A 91 9.95 12.17 -15.24
CA GLY A 91 8.94 11.65 -16.15
C GLY A 91 9.34 11.84 -17.61
N MET A 92 8.34 12.08 -18.45
CA MET A 92 8.54 12.45 -19.85
C MET A 92 9.24 13.79 -19.96
N ASP A 93 10.05 13.95 -21.01
CA ASP A 93 10.80 15.19 -21.32
C ASP A 93 11.60 15.73 -20.12
N ASN A 94 12.05 14.81 -19.26
CA ASN A 94 12.81 15.08 -18.04
C ASN A 94 12.06 15.88 -16.96
N ALA A 95 10.73 16.00 -17.07
CA ALA A 95 9.86 16.68 -16.12
C ALA A 95 10.01 16.11 -14.70
N GLU A 96 10.15 16.99 -13.71
CA GLU A 96 10.34 16.56 -12.33
C GLU A 96 9.01 16.09 -11.72
N ILE A 97 8.99 14.86 -11.23
CA ILE A 97 7.90 14.32 -10.42
C ILE A 97 8.37 14.32 -8.97
N ARG A 98 7.68 15.08 -8.12
CA ARG A 98 8.08 15.34 -6.75
C ARG A 98 7.09 14.75 -5.77
N LEU A 99 7.59 14.26 -4.64
CA LEU A 99 6.83 13.66 -3.54
C LEU A 99 6.72 14.66 -2.39
N VAL A 100 5.50 14.98 -1.97
CA VAL A 100 5.24 15.85 -0.82
C VAL A 100 5.80 15.22 0.46
N GLN A 101 6.58 15.98 1.23
CA GLN A 101 7.13 15.55 2.52
C GLN A 101 6.61 16.37 3.70
N LYS A 102 6.42 17.68 3.53
CA LYS A 102 5.98 18.57 4.61
C LYS A 102 5.02 19.63 4.09
N LEU A 103 3.97 19.90 4.87
CA LEU A 103 3.12 21.07 4.73
C LEU A 103 3.39 22.05 5.87
N GLU A 104 3.30 23.33 5.56
CA GLU A 104 3.16 24.39 6.55
C GLU A 104 1.83 25.11 6.34
N LEU A 105 1.16 25.40 7.47
CA LEU A 105 -0.14 26.05 7.50
C LEU A 105 0.05 27.49 7.98
N LEU A 106 -0.32 28.46 7.15
CA LEU A 106 -0.29 29.88 7.50
C LEU A 106 -1.71 30.36 7.72
N LEU A 107 -2.01 30.81 8.94
CA LEU A 107 -3.29 31.47 9.22
C LEU A 107 -3.38 32.74 8.37
N ILE A 108 -4.43 32.84 7.56
CA ILE A 108 -4.66 33.98 6.67
C ILE A 108 -5.11 35.20 7.48
N PRO A 109 -6.20 35.17 8.25
CA PRO A 109 -6.65 36.36 8.98
C PRO A 109 -5.73 36.71 10.15
N THR A 110 -5.46 38.01 10.34
CA THR A 110 -4.75 38.56 11.52
C THR A 110 -5.70 39.32 12.45
N GLN A 111 -6.84 39.77 11.94
CA GLN A 111 -7.80 40.61 12.64
C GLN A 111 -9.12 39.86 12.87
N ASN A 112 -9.90 40.28 13.88
CA ASN A 112 -11.22 39.73 14.19
C ASN A 112 -11.24 38.20 14.34
N LEU A 113 -10.17 37.65 14.93
CA LEU A 113 -10.08 36.20 15.17
C LEU A 113 -11.09 35.78 16.24
N PRO A 114 -11.79 34.67 16.05
CA PRO A 114 -12.71 34.16 17.06
C PRO A 114 -11.95 33.70 18.30
N THR A 115 -12.48 34.02 19.48
CA THR A 115 -12.00 33.45 20.74
C THR A 115 -12.44 32.01 20.84
N LEU A 116 -11.48 31.08 20.87
CA LEU A 116 -11.74 29.66 21.01
C LEU A 116 -11.83 29.27 22.49
N THR A 117 -12.70 28.31 22.82
CA THR A 117 -12.69 27.69 24.15
C THR A 117 -11.43 26.82 24.33
N PRO A 118 -11.03 26.48 25.57
CA PRO A 118 -9.87 25.61 25.79
C PRO A 118 -9.94 24.27 25.05
N GLN A 119 -11.15 23.69 24.93
CA GLN A 119 -11.36 22.47 24.14
C GLN A 119 -11.18 22.73 22.64
N GLN A 120 -11.73 23.82 22.11
CA GLN A 120 -11.58 24.19 20.71
C GLN A 120 -10.12 24.48 20.35
N GLU A 121 -9.32 25.04 21.27
CA GLU A 121 -7.88 25.21 21.05
C GLU A 121 -7.13 23.87 20.98
N GLN A 122 -7.54 22.87 21.77
CA GLN A 122 -6.99 21.51 21.69
C GLN A 122 -7.39 20.86 20.37
N ASP A 123 -8.66 20.98 19.98
CA ASP A 123 -9.17 20.45 18.71
C ASP A 123 -8.45 21.07 17.52
N GLU A 124 -8.22 22.39 17.55
CA GLU A 124 -7.49 23.12 16.50
C GLU A 124 -6.07 22.57 16.33
N ARG A 125 -5.32 22.42 17.43
CA ARG A 125 -3.98 21.81 17.40
C ARG A 125 -4.02 20.40 16.81
N LYS A 126 -5.01 19.60 17.21
CA LYS A 126 -5.16 18.24 16.72
C LYS A 126 -5.46 18.18 15.22
N TYR A 127 -6.31 19.06 14.70
CA TYR A 127 -6.53 19.15 13.24
C TYR A 127 -5.24 19.54 12.50
N ILE A 128 -4.50 20.51 13.02
CA ILE A 128 -3.21 20.92 12.43
C ILE A 128 -2.22 19.75 12.43
N ASP A 129 -2.13 19.01 13.53
CA ASP A 129 -1.26 17.83 13.64
C ASP A 129 -1.68 16.71 12.67
N MET A 130 -2.97 16.43 12.56
CA MET A 130 -3.50 15.46 11.59
C MET A 130 -3.13 15.82 10.15
N ILE A 131 -3.15 17.11 9.79
CA ILE A 131 -2.78 17.58 8.45
C ILE A 131 -1.26 17.51 8.25
N THR A 132 -0.49 18.07 9.18
CA THR A 132 0.94 18.31 8.98
C THR A 132 1.79 17.06 9.23
N GLN A 133 1.40 16.19 10.18
CA GLN A 133 2.18 15.01 10.55
C GLN A 133 1.89 13.80 9.64
N GLU A 134 0.67 13.68 9.10
CA GLU A 134 0.28 12.52 8.29
C GLU A 134 0.40 12.73 6.77
N ILE A 135 0.71 13.94 6.30
CA ILE A 135 0.82 14.22 4.86
C ILE A 135 1.87 13.35 4.16
N ALA A 136 3.03 13.16 4.79
CA ALA A 136 4.12 12.34 4.24
C ALA A 136 3.73 10.86 4.10
N ALA A 137 2.79 10.39 4.92
CA ALA A 137 2.27 9.03 4.87
C ALA A 137 1.31 8.84 3.67
N GLN A 138 0.69 9.90 3.16
CA GLN A 138 -0.22 9.83 2.01
C GLN A 138 0.48 9.67 0.67
N LYS A 139 1.79 9.89 0.61
CA LYS A 139 2.63 9.76 -0.61
C LYS A 139 2.05 10.49 -1.83
N LEU A 140 1.69 11.76 -1.64
CA LEU A 140 1.17 12.60 -2.71
C LEU A 140 2.30 13.05 -3.62
N HIS A 141 2.13 12.83 -4.92
CA HIS A 141 3.04 13.25 -5.97
C HIS A 141 2.46 14.45 -6.73
N PHE A 142 3.33 15.31 -7.23
CA PHE A 142 2.96 16.41 -8.11
C PHE A 142 4.06 16.66 -9.14
N SER A 143 3.72 17.33 -10.23
CA SER A 143 4.66 17.85 -11.21
C SER A 143 4.10 19.14 -11.78
N LYS A 144 4.99 20.08 -12.13
CA LYS A 144 4.61 21.36 -12.76
C LYS A 144 4.55 21.24 -14.28
N ASP A 145 5.25 20.26 -14.84
CA ASP A 145 5.48 20.14 -16.28
C ASP A 145 4.87 18.85 -16.87
N PHE A 146 4.45 17.91 -16.03
CA PHE A 146 3.84 16.64 -16.44
C PHE A 146 2.52 16.37 -15.73
N ASP A 147 1.45 16.17 -16.49
CA ASP A 147 0.12 15.91 -15.93
C ASP A 147 0.01 14.47 -15.41
N LEU A 148 0.24 14.29 -14.11
CA LEU A 148 0.13 13.00 -13.42
C LEU A 148 -1.31 12.47 -13.31
N THR A 149 -2.31 13.29 -13.57
CA THR A 149 -3.73 12.90 -13.44
C THR A 149 -4.24 12.17 -14.68
N GLN A 150 -3.59 12.36 -15.83
CA GLN A 150 -4.03 11.85 -17.13
C GLN A 150 -3.12 10.74 -17.67
N THR A 151 -3.68 9.84 -18.49
CA THR A 151 -2.87 8.86 -19.23
C THR A 151 -2.15 9.52 -20.37
N LEU A 152 -1.06 8.91 -20.85
CA LEU A 152 -0.36 9.38 -22.04
C LEU A 152 -1.30 9.49 -23.25
N GLN A 153 -2.24 8.55 -23.40
CA GLN A 153 -3.27 8.61 -24.45
C GLN A 153 -4.18 9.85 -24.31
N ARG A 154 -4.63 10.17 -23.08
CA ARG A 154 -5.48 11.35 -22.84
C ARG A 154 -4.69 12.64 -23.02
N ILE A 155 -3.43 12.68 -22.58
CA ILE A 155 -2.52 13.81 -22.82
C ILE A 155 -2.34 14.06 -24.31
N ALA A 156 -2.10 13.01 -25.10
CA ALA A 156 -1.93 13.12 -26.54
C ALA A 156 -3.21 13.59 -27.26
N ALA A 157 -4.39 13.35 -26.68
CA ALA A 157 -5.66 13.80 -27.25
C ALA A 157 -5.91 15.31 -27.12
N PHE A 158 -5.12 16.04 -26.32
CA PHE A 158 -5.26 17.49 -26.16
C PHE A 158 -4.68 18.30 -27.35
N ASP A 159 -3.92 17.68 -28.26
CA ASP A 159 -3.43 18.30 -29.52
C ASP A 159 -2.79 19.70 -29.36
N GLY A 160 -2.01 19.89 -28.28
CA GLY A 160 -1.36 21.18 -27.97
C GLY A 160 -2.30 22.33 -27.59
N LYS A 161 -3.61 22.07 -27.49
CA LYS A 161 -4.63 23.04 -27.08
C LYS A 161 -5.15 22.68 -25.68
N ILE A 162 -5.39 23.74 -24.91
CA ILE A 162 -6.19 23.81 -23.67
C ILE A 162 -5.38 23.76 -22.36
N GLY A 163 -5.28 24.93 -21.75
CA GLY A 163 -5.27 25.14 -20.31
C GLY A 163 -3.99 24.82 -19.55
N SER A 164 -3.92 25.27 -18.30
CA SER A 164 -2.91 24.79 -17.37
C SER A 164 -3.21 23.33 -16.98
N ILE A 165 -2.24 22.63 -16.36
CA ILE A 165 -2.46 21.26 -15.85
C ILE A 165 -3.68 21.19 -14.93
N ALA A 166 -3.92 22.23 -14.12
CA ALA A 166 -5.06 22.26 -13.20
C ALA A 166 -6.42 22.33 -13.91
N GLU A 167 -6.51 22.99 -15.06
CA GLU A 167 -7.76 23.13 -15.83
C GLU A 167 -8.20 21.80 -16.45
N ARG A 168 -7.24 21.01 -16.94
CA ARG A 168 -7.49 19.73 -17.63
C ARG A 168 -7.29 18.48 -16.75
N ALA A 169 -6.99 18.68 -15.47
CA ALA A 169 -6.72 17.60 -14.55
C ALA A 169 -7.91 16.62 -14.44
N ASP A 170 -7.62 15.32 -14.39
CA ASP A 170 -8.63 14.31 -14.13
C ASP A 170 -9.09 14.40 -12.67
N ASP A 171 -10.34 14.84 -12.50
CA ASP A 171 -11.05 14.94 -11.23
C ASP A 171 -10.98 13.70 -10.34
N ARG A 172 -10.82 12.52 -10.93
CA ARG A 172 -10.73 11.27 -10.17
C ARG A 172 -9.41 11.17 -9.42
N PHE A 173 -8.36 11.83 -9.89
CA PHE A 173 -7.00 11.74 -9.37
C PHE A 173 -6.48 13.07 -8.80
N PHE A 174 -7.21 14.17 -8.99
CA PHE A 174 -6.90 15.49 -8.43
C PHE A 174 -7.24 15.55 -6.94
N TRP A 175 -6.29 15.15 -6.10
CA TRP A 175 -6.47 14.92 -4.66
C TRP A 175 -6.90 16.18 -3.89
N ASN A 176 -6.21 17.28 -4.11
CA ASN A 176 -6.38 18.54 -3.38
C ASN A 176 -7.40 19.48 -4.03
N LYS A 177 -8.21 19.00 -5.00
CA LYS A 177 -9.13 19.83 -5.78
C LYS A 177 -10.10 20.65 -4.91
N SER A 178 -10.74 20.00 -3.94
CA SER A 178 -11.74 20.63 -3.05
C SER A 178 -11.14 21.80 -2.24
N LEU A 179 -9.91 21.62 -1.76
CA LEU A 179 -9.17 22.62 -0.99
C LEU A 179 -8.64 23.77 -1.87
N CYS A 180 -8.62 23.59 -3.19
CA CYS A 180 -8.23 24.61 -4.15
C CYS A 180 -9.44 25.39 -4.73
N SER A 181 -10.66 25.18 -4.23
CA SER A 181 -11.88 25.85 -4.71
C SER A 181 -11.75 27.37 -4.82
N ALA A 182 -11.19 28.04 -3.81
CA ALA A 182 -10.96 29.48 -3.81
C ALA A 182 -10.15 29.98 -5.03
N PHE A 183 -9.24 29.16 -5.57
CA PHE A 183 -8.46 29.46 -6.78
C PHE A 183 -9.17 29.00 -8.05
N LEU A 184 -9.73 27.78 -8.05
CA LEU A 184 -10.34 27.15 -9.22
C LEU A 184 -11.60 27.89 -9.67
N ASP A 185 -12.45 28.32 -8.73
CA ASP A 185 -13.71 29.02 -9.02
C ASP A 185 -13.45 30.39 -9.68
N GLN A 186 -12.30 31.00 -9.36
CA GLN A 186 -11.81 32.26 -9.95
C GLN A 186 -10.93 32.05 -11.19
N LYS A 187 -10.76 30.81 -11.67
CA LYS A 187 -9.92 30.44 -12.81
C LYS A 187 -8.43 30.79 -12.65
N PHE A 188 -7.93 30.84 -11.42
CA PHE A 188 -6.51 31.04 -11.10
C PHE A 188 -5.70 29.75 -11.23
N PHE A 189 -5.81 29.10 -12.39
CA PHE A 189 -5.27 27.76 -12.63
C PHE A 189 -3.73 27.68 -12.60
N GLU A 190 -3.02 28.77 -12.87
CA GLU A 190 -1.54 28.84 -12.80
C GLU A 190 -0.99 28.63 -11.38
N TRP A 191 -1.79 28.96 -10.37
CA TRP A 191 -1.41 28.85 -8.95
C TRP A 191 -1.70 27.47 -8.36
N VAL A 192 -2.43 26.63 -9.10
CA VAL A 192 -2.92 25.34 -8.62
C VAL A 192 -2.07 24.23 -9.22
N THR A 193 -1.49 23.41 -8.35
CA THR A 193 -0.75 22.21 -8.76
C THR A 193 -1.52 20.97 -8.33
N PRO A 194 -2.07 20.18 -9.26
CA PRO A 194 -2.74 18.93 -8.91
C PRO A 194 -1.81 17.93 -8.23
N MET A 195 -2.25 17.42 -7.09
CA MET A 195 -1.56 16.36 -6.37
C MET A 195 -2.27 15.04 -6.57
N VAL A 196 -1.50 13.96 -6.67
CA VAL A 196 -1.99 12.61 -6.94
C VAL A 196 -1.41 11.64 -5.93
N GLN A 197 -2.25 10.83 -5.27
CA GLN A 197 -1.76 9.67 -4.53
C GLN A 197 -1.38 8.58 -5.53
N ALA A 198 -0.08 8.37 -5.71
CA ALA A 198 0.43 7.45 -6.71
C ALA A 198 1.68 6.69 -6.23
N HIS A 199 1.94 5.57 -6.87
CA HIS A 199 3.28 5.00 -6.98
C HIS A 199 3.87 5.41 -8.33
N VAL A 200 5.09 5.95 -8.33
CA VAL A 200 5.81 6.33 -9.54
C VAL A 200 7.20 5.73 -9.48
N GLU A 201 7.59 5.01 -10.53
CA GLU A 201 8.91 4.41 -10.67
C GLU A 201 9.37 4.52 -12.12
N VAL A 202 10.64 4.86 -12.32
CA VAL A 202 11.28 4.86 -13.64
C VAL A 202 12.40 3.85 -13.61
N THR A 203 12.44 2.96 -14.59
CA THR A 203 13.50 1.96 -14.69
C THR A 203 14.78 2.55 -15.26
N GLU A 204 15.88 1.86 -15.00
CA GLU A 204 17.07 1.88 -15.84
C GLU A 204 16.74 1.61 -17.31
N GLN A 205 17.69 1.92 -18.18
CA GLN A 205 17.61 1.53 -19.59
C GLN A 205 17.54 0.00 -19.69
N LEU A 206 16.49 -0.49 -20.34
CA LEU A 206 16.27 -1.90 -20.62
C LEU A 206 16.56 -2.16 -22.09
N LYS A 207 17.09 -3.36 -22.36
CA LYS A 207 17.32 -3.84 -23.72
C LYS A 207 16.62 -5.18 -23.92
N VAL A 208 15.84 -5.26 -24.99
CA VAL A 208 15.21 -6.49 -25.46
C VAL A 208 15.50 -6.59 -26.94
N ASN A 209 16.31 -7.59 -27.33
CA ASN A 209 16.84 -7.73 -28.68
C ASN A 209 17.52 -6.43 -29.17
N ASP A 210 16.97 -5.84 -30.23
CA ASP A 210 17.41 -4.61 -30.87
C ASP A 210 16.81 -3.34 -30.25
N LYS A 211 15.84 -3.47 -29.36
CA LYS A 211 15.08 -2.34 -28.79
C LYS A 211 15.65 -1.92 -27.44
N SER A 212 15.85 -0.63 -27.29
CA SER A 212 16.36 0.02 -26.08
C SER A 212 15.32 1.04 -25.59
N PHE A 213 14.90 0.93 -24.34
CA PHE A 213 13.83 1.73 -23.78
C PHE A 213 13.91 1.87 -22.25
N ARG A 214 13.22 2.86 -21.69
CA ARG A 214 12.93 2.96 -20.24
C ARG A 214 11.43 2.78 -20.00
N VAL A 215 11.08 2.34 -18.80
CA VAL A 215 9.67 2.25 -18.38
C VAL A 215 9.40 3.30 -17.32
N LEU A 216 8.45 4.20 -17.58
CA LEU A 216 7.80 5.03 -16.57
C LEU A 216 6.51 4.31 -16.12
N TYR A 217 6.53 3.83 -14.88
CA TYR A 217 5.44 3.08 -14.28
C TYR A 217 4.68 3.97 -13.29
N ILE A 218 3.38 4.14 -13.50
CA ILE A 218 2.52 4.98 -12.65
C ILE A 218 1.32 4.16 -12.19
N SER A 219 1.02 4.18 -10.90
CA SER A 219 -0.25 3.67 -10.37
C SER A 219 -0.91 4.72 -9.51
N ARG A 220 -1.92 5.40 -10.06
CA ARG A 220 -2.65 6.50 -9.41
C ARG A 220 -3.96 6.00 -8.82
N ARG A 221 -4.25 6.40 -7.58
CA ARG A 221 -5.44 6.02 -6.84
C ARG A 221 -6.46 7.15 -6.85
N SER A 222 -7.71 6.80 -7.09
CA SER A 222 -8.77 7.81 -7.13
C SER A 222 -9.10 8.36 -5.75
N CYS A 223 -9.34 9.67 -5.70
CA CYS A 223 -9.80 10.42 -4.54
C CYS A 223 -11.34 10.47 -4.39
N LYS A 224 -12.12 9.91 -5.33
CA LYS A 224 -13.61 10.00 -5.30
C LYS A 224 -14.22 9.19 -4.17
N ARG A 225 -13.88 7.89 -4.07
CA ARG A 225 -14.37 7.00 -3.01
C ARG A 225 -13.22 6.37 -2.22
N GLN A 226 -12.45 7.23 -1.57
CA GLN A 226 -11.29 6.79 -0.83
C GLN A 226 -11.61 6.39 0.60
N GLY A 227 -11.02 5.29 1.05
CA GLY A 227 -11.00 4.96 2.46
C GLY A 227 -10.17 3.73 2.80
N MET A 228 -10.19 3.39 4.08
CA MET A 228 -9.45 2.24 4.64
C MET A 228 -10.13 0.91 4.33
N ARG A 229 -9.37 -0.19 4.46
CA ARG A 229 -9.75 -1.53 4.02
C ARG A 229 -11.14 -1.98 4.47
N PHE A 230 -11.52 -1.77 5.71
CA PHE A 230 -12.84 -2.19 6.21
C PHE A 230 -13.81 -1.04 6.39
N THR A 231 -13.34 0.19 6.21
CA THR A 231 -14.15 1.41 6.36
C THR A 231 -14.90 1.72 5.07
N MET A 232 -14.25 1.59 3.91
CA MET A 232 -14.85 1.97 2.62
C MET A 232 -14.77 0.82 1.60
N ARG A 233 -15.94 0.34 1.16
CA ARG A 233 -16.09 -0.76 0.20
C ARG A 233 -17.29 -0.51 -0.73
N GLY A 234 -17.32 -1.25 -1.83
CA GLY A 234 -18.40 -1.19 -2.79
C GLY A 234 -18.41 0.09 -3.62
N VAL A 235 -19.54 0.30 -4.29
CA VAL A 235 -19.87 1.49 -5.08
C VAL A 235 -20.63 2.51 -4.23
N ASP A 236 -20.63 3.78 -4.64
CA ASP A 236 -21.58 4.81 -4.18
C ASP A 236 -22.69 5.10 -5.19
N ASP A 237 -23.59 6.00 -4.83
CA ASP A 237 -24.74 6.41 -5.64
C ASP A 237 -24.33 7.10 -6.96
N ASP A 238 -23.11 7.62 -7.04
CA ASP A 238 -22.53 8.25 -8.23
C ASP A 238 -21.78 7.26 -9.13
N GLY A 239 -21.72 5.98 -8.74
CA GLY A 239 -21.00 4.96 -9.48
C GLY A 239 -19.50 4.93 -9.19
N ASN A 240 -18.98 5.70 -8.23
CA ASN A 240 -17.56 5.61 -7.87
C ASN A 240 -17.33 4.40 -6.98
N VAL A 241 -16.27 3.63 -7.25
CA VAL A 241 -15.92 2.45 -6.46
C VAL A 241 -14.77 2.72 -5.51
N ALA A 242 -14.82 2.08 -4.35
CA ALA A 242 -13.75 2.21 -3.37
C ALA A 242 -12.42 1.68 -3.93
N ASN A 243 -11.32 2.36 -3.61
CA ASN A 243 -9.96 1.95 -3.97
C ASN A 243 -9.73 1.75 -5.47
N PHE A 244 -10.39 2.57 -6.29
CA PHE A 244 -10.11 2.62 -7.71
C PHE A 244 -8.65 3.01 -7.96
N VAL A 245 -7.93 2.24 -8.77
CA VAL A 245 -6.54 2.50 -9.17
C VAL A 245 -6.43 2.32 -10.67
N GLU A 246 -5.80 3.29 -11.33
CA GLU A 246 -5.37 3.20 -12.72
C GLU A 246 -3.85 3.00 -12.74
N THR A 247 -3.41 1.91 -13.35
CA THR A 247 -2.01 1.52 -13.50
C THR A 247 -1.62 1.67 -14.97
N GLU A 248 -0.60 2.47 -15.23
CA GLU A 248 -0.10 2.80 -16.55
C GLU A 248 1.39 2.41 -16.68
N GLN A 249 1.73 1.74 -17.78
CA GLN A 249 3.09 1.37 -18.15
C GLN A 249 3.48 2.10 -19.42
N ILE A 250 4.35 3.09 -19.30
CA ILE A 250 4.82 3.90 -20.42
C ILE A 250 6.22 3.43 -20.82
N CYS A 251 6.37 2.89 -22.03
CA CYS A 251 7.68 2.60 -22.60
C CYS A 251 8.16 3.81 -23.42
N LEU A 252 9.33 4.31 -23.06
CA LEU A 252 10.01 5.44 -23.70
C LEU A 252 11.22 4.90 -24.47
N PHE A 253 11.14 4.87 -25.79
CA PHE A 253 12.18 4.31 -26.66
C PHE A 253 13.21 5.38 -27.03
N ASP A 254 14.44 4.94 -27.34
CA ASP A 254 15.55 5.85 -27.68
C ASP A 254 15.35 6.57 -29.01
N ASP A 255 14.55 5.99 -29.92
CA ASP A 255 14.16 6.60 -31.20
C ASP A 255 13.09 7.69 -31.05
N GLY A 256 12.60 7.95 -29.82
CA GLY A 256 11.54 8.91 -29.53
C GLY A 256 10.13 8.32 -29.55
N LYS A 257 9.94 7.07 -29.99
CA LYS A 257 8.65 6.38 -29.91
C LYS A 257 8.21 6.24 -28.45
N GLN A 258 6.91 6.34 -28.22
CA GLN A 258 6.30 6.19 -26.90
C GLN A 258 5.10 5.26 -26.97
N THR A 259 5.02 4.29 -26.07
CA THR A 259 3.83 3.44 -25.96
C THR A 259 3.32 3.45 -24.52
N SER A 260 2.01 3.29 -24.35
CA SER A 260 1.38 3.21 -23.03
C SER A 260 0.34 2.10 -22.97
N PHE A 261 0.35 1.36 -21.87
CA PHE A 261 -0.69 0.38 -21.54
C PHE A 261 -1.32 0.68 -20.20
N VAL A 262 -2.64 0.78 -20.20
CA VAL A 262 -3.45 1.11 -19.02
C VAL A 262 -4.29 -0.08 -18.61
N GLN A 263 -4.32 -0.34 -17.31
CA GLN A 263 -5.26 -1.28 -16.69
C GLN A 263 -5.78 -0.74 -15.37
N ILE A 264 -6.97 -1.19 -14.96
CA ILE A 264 -7.64 -0.64 -13.78
C ILE A 264 -7.98 -1.73 -12.78
N ARG A 265 -8.13 -1.31 -11.52
CA ARG A 265 -8.69 -2.14 -10.45
C ARG A 265 -9.53 -1.32 -9.50
N GLY A 266 -10.38 -1.99 -8.73
CA GLY A 266 -11.15 -1.34 -7.68
C GLY A 266 -12.01 -2.33 -6.91
N SER A 267 -12.78 -1.81 -5.95
CA SER A 267 -13.79 -2.61 -5.25
C SER A 267 -14.85 -3.14 -6.22
N ILE A 268 -15.57 -4.16 -5.77
CA ILE A 268 -16.68 -4.76 -6.50
C ILE A 268 -17.81 -3.73 -6.59
N PRO A 269 -18.32 -3.41 -7.80
CA PRO A 269 -19.24 -2.30 -8.04
C PRO A 269 -20.70 -2.65 -7.66
N VAL A 270 -20.91 -3.07 -6.42
CA VAL A 270 -22.23 -3.24 -5.80
C VAL A 270 -22.19 -2.58 -4.42
N PHE A 271 -23.35 -2.34 -3.81
CA PHE A 271 -23.45 -1.79 -2.46
C PHE A 271 -23.20 -2.89 -1.44
N TRP A 272 -21.97 -2.91 -0.91
CA TRP A 272 -21.59 -3.87 0.12
C TRP A 272 -20.66 -3.26 1.16
N SER A 273 -20.71 -3.81 2.36
CA SER A 273 -19.84 -3.44 3.46
C SER A 273 -19.28 -4.67 4.16
N SER A 274 -18.18 -4.47 4.85
CA SER A 274 -17.54 -5.51 5.65
C SER A 274 -16.94 -4.86 6.90
N PRO A 275 -17.80 -4.38 7.83
CA PRO A 275 -17.36 -3.63 8.99
C PRO A 275 -16.43 -4.48 9.85
N VAL A 276 -15.46 -3.80 10.45
CA VAL A 276 -14.48 -4.43 11.34
C VAL A 276 -15.22 -5.14 12.47
N THR A 277 -14.90 -6.42 12.62
CA THR A 277 -15.19 -7.18 13.83
C THR A 277 -13.86 -7.70 14.34
N MET A 278 -13.69 -7.86 15.66
CA MET A 278 -12.47 -8.46 16.23
C MET A 278 -12.22 -9.91 15.74
N LYS A 279 -13.13 -10.50 14.94
CA LYS A 279 -12.94 -11.78 14.27
C LYS A 279 -12.00 -11.64 13.07
N TYR A 280 -11.20 -12.67 12.83
CA TYR A 280 -10.22 -12.70 11.74
C TYR A 280 -10.84 -12.68 10.33
N ALA A 281 -11.98 -13.36 10.12
CA ALA A 281 -12.67 -13.39 8.83
C ALA A 281 -13.81 -12.36 8.81
N PRO A 282 -13.76 -11.37 7.91
CA PRO A 282 -14.75 -10.32 7.87
C PRO A 282 -16.03 -10.83 7.18
N LYS A 283 -17.20 -10.45 7.70
CA LYS A 283 -18.50 -10.83 7.13
C LYS A 283 -18.87 -9.88 5.99
N VAL A 284 -19.60 -10.38 4.98
CA VAL A 284 -20.11 -9.54 3.89
C VAL A 284 -21.56 -9.17 4.18
N TYR A 285 -21.87 -7.89 4.09
CA TYR A 285 -23.23 -7.37 4.16
C TYR A 285 -23.54 -6.69 2.83
N LEU A 286 -24.50 -7.24 2.09
CA LEU A 286 -25.08 -6.61 0.91
C LEU A 286 -26.17 -5.65 1.36
N ALA A 287 -26.27 -4.48 0.72
CA ALA A 287 -27.28 -3.48 1.07
C ALA A 287 -28.71 -3.88 0.65
N GLY A 288 -28.86 -4.92 -0.19
CA GLY A 288 -30.12 -5.63 -0.43
C GLY A 288 -31.00 -5.11 -1.56
N ASP A 289 -30.67 -3.97 -2.17
CA ASP A 289 -31.44 -3.36 -3.26
C ASP A 289 -30.76 -3.60 -4.62
N VAL A 290 -31.32 -4.54 -5.40
CA VAL A 290 -30.81 -4.93 -6.72
C VAL A 290 -30.97 -3.80 -7.73
N GLU A 291 -32.06 -3.04 -7.68
CA GLU A 291 -32.28 -1.94 -8.64
C GLU A 291 -31.25 -0.84 -8.42
N LYS A 292 -30.97 -0.54 -7.15
CA LYS A 292 -29.93 0.39 -6.76
C LYS A 292 -28.54 -0.09 -7.20
N ASP A 293 -28.22 -1.37 -7.01
CA ASP A 293 -26.97 -1.97 -7.50
C ASP A 293 -26.84 -1.83 -9.03
N VAL A 294 -27.91 -2.13 -9.78
CA VAL A 294 -27.93 -1.99 -11.24
C VAL A 294 -27.74 -0.54 -11.68
N ALA A 295 -28.44 0.42 -11.07
CA ALA A 295 -28.32 1.83 -11.42
C ALA A 295 -26.90 2.37 -11.16
N ALA A 296 -26.30 2.04 -10.01
CA ALA A 296 -24.94 2.43 -9.70
C ALA A 296 -23.92 1.73 -10.63
N PHE A 297 -24.14 0.46 -10.96
CA PHE A 297 -23.31 -0.27 -11.91
C PHE A 297 -23.39 0.31 -13.32
N GLN A 298 -24.57 0.74 -13.77
CA GLN A 298 -24.75 1.42 -15.06
C GLN A 298 -23.92 2.71 -15.10
N LYS A 299 -24.07 3.60 -14.11
CA LYS A 299 -23.25 4.83 -14.00
C LYS A 299 -21.75 4.52 -14.01
N HIS A 300 -21.32 3.55 -13.20
CA HIS A 300 -19.94 3.11 -13.13
C HIS A 300 -19.44 2.63 -14.51
N SER A 301 -20.23 1.82 -15.20
CA SER A 301 -19.87 1.22 -16.50
C SER A 301 -19.79 2.27 -17.60
N TYR A 302 -20.75 3.20 -17.65
CA TYR A 302 -20.71 4.33 -18.58
C TYR A 302 -19.47 5.21 -18.38
N GLN A 303 -19.12 5.51 -17.13
CA GLN A 303 -17.91 6.26 -16.83
C GLN A 303 -16.66 5.51 -17.35
N LEU A 304 -16.53 4.20 -17.08
CA LEU A 304 -15.42 3.43 -17.61
C LEU A 304 -15.40 3.38 -19.15
N MET A 305 -16.55 3.14 -19.77
CA MET A 305 -16.64 3.03 -21.22
C MET A 305 -16.26 4.34 -21.92
N SER A 306 -16.69 5.48 -21.37
CA SER A 306 -16.33 6.79 -21.90
C SER A 306 -14.83 7.08 -21.82
N LEU A 307 -14.14 6.54 -20.82
CA LEU A 307 -12.73 6.83 -20.54
C LEU A 307 -11.76 5.84 -21.17
N TYR A 308 -12.20 4.59 -21.34
CA TYR A 308 -11.33 3.47 -21.71
C TYR A 308 -11.85 2.63 -22.89
N GLY A 309 -13.08 2.84 -23.36
CA GLY A 309 -13.71 2.00 -24.36
C GLY A 309 -14.28 0.70 -23.78
N ARG A 310 -14.05 -0.45 -24.43
CA ARG A 310 -14.56 -1.75 -23.95
C ARG A 310 -13.98 -2.10 -22.57
N VAL A 311 -14.77 -2.75 -21.71
CA VAL A 311 -14.37 -3.08 -20.34
C VAL A 311 -14.48 -4.57 -20.08
N LEU A 312 -13.34 -5.22 -19.89
CA LEU A 312 -13.26 -6.61 -19.45
C LEU A 312 -13.10 -6.67 -17.93
N PHE A 313 -14.14 -7.11 -17.25
CA PHE A 313 -14.13 -7.37 -15.81
C PHE A 313 -13.57 -8.75 -15.51
N VAL A 314 -12.44 -8.79 -14.80
CA VAL A 314 -11.85 -10.02 -14.27
C VAL A 314 -12.06 -10.06 -12.76
N ASN A 315 -13.04 -10.86 -12.35
CA ASN A 315 -13.45 -11.02 -10.98
C ASN A 315 -12.76 -12.24 -10.34
N LEU A 316 -11.91 -12.00 -9.32
CA LEU A 316 -11.03 -12.99 -8.70
C LEU A 316 -11.53 -13.55 -7.36
N ILE A 317 -12.79 -13.30 -7.02
CA ILE A 317 -13.38 -13.74 -5.75
C ILE A 317 -13.62 -15.24 -5.71
N ASP A 318 -13.57 -15.76 -4.50
CA ASP A 318 -13.75 -17.18 -4.23
C ASP A 318 -15.22 -17.56 -4.42
N LYS A 319 -15.48 -18.73 -5.02
CA LYS A 319 -16.84 -19.27 -5.14
C LYS A 319 -17.27 -20.02 -3.87
N LYS A 320 -16.91 -19.48 -2.70
CA LYS A 320 -17.20 -20.08 -1.39
C LYS A 320 -17.61 -19.04 -0.35
N LYS A 321 -18.49 -19.46 0.58
CA LYS A 321 -18.86 -18.73 1.80
C LYS A 321 -19.34 -17.30 1.50
N GLU A 322 -18.81 -16.31 2.22
CA GLU A 322 -19.20 -14.90 2.13
C GLU A 322 -18.80 -14.25 0.79
N GLN A 323 -17.72 -14.72 0.14
CA GLN A 323 -17.30 -14.18 -1.16
C GLN A 323 -18.23 -14.63 -2.29
N LEU A 324 -18.82 -15.83 -2.18
CA LEU A 324 -19.77 -16.35 -3.17
C LEU A 324 -20.98 -15.43 -3.30
N LYS A 325 -21.58 -15.04 -2.17
CA LYS A 325 -22.73 -14.10 -2.11
C LYS A 325 -22.44 -12.80 -2.86
N LEU A 326 -21.25 -12.25 -2.65
CA LEU A 326 -20.81 -11.01 -3.30
C LEU A 326 -20.61 -11.19 -4.81
N GLY A 327 -20.16 -12.38 -5.21
CA GLY A 327 -19.96 -12.71 -6.62
C GLY A 327 -21.22 -12.96 -7.39
N GLU A 328 -22.17 -13.67 -6.78
CA GLU A 328 -23.51 -13.86 -7.33
C GLU A 328 -24.23 -12.52 -7.46
N ALA A 329 -24.10 -11.64 -6.45
CA ALA A 329 -24.63 -10.28 -6.52
C ALA A 329 -24.05 -9.48 -7.70
N LEU A 330 -22.72 -9.51 -7.88
CA LEU A 330 -22.09 -8.85 -9.03
C LEU A 330 -22.57 -9.46 -10.35
N ALA A 331 -22.54 -10.78 -10.49
CA ALA A 331 -22.92 -11.47 -11.73
C ALA A 331 -24.37 -11.17 -12.11
N LYS A 332 -25.27 -11.18 -11.13
CA LYS A 332 -26.67 -10.80 -11.31
C LYS A 332 -26.79 -9.34 -11.75
N THR A 333 -26.11 -8.43 -11.06
CA THR A 333 -26.14 -6.98 -11.38
C THR A 333 -25.66 -6.70 -12.81
N VAL A 334 -24.59 -7.36 -13.26
CA VAL A 334 -24.07 -7.22 -14.62
C VAL A 334 -25.07 -7.76 -15.64
N ALA A 335 -25.68 -8.93 -15.39
CA ALA A 335 -26.66 -9.52 -16.30
C ALA A 335 -27.93 -8.67 -16.40
N ASP A 336 -28.44 -8.16 -15.27
CA ASP A 336 -29.61 -7.30 -15.23
C ASP A 336 -29.33 -5.95 -15.92
N ALA A 337 -28.15 -5.37 -15.71
CA ALA A 337 -27.72 -4.14 -16.39
C ALA A 337 -27.61 -4.34 -17.91
N ALA A 338 -26.99 -5.43 -18.36
CA ALA A 338 -26.84 -5.74 -19.79
C ALA A 338 -28.19 -6.05 -20.47
N THR A 339 -29.15 -6.63 -19.73
CA THR A 339 -30.51 -6.88 -20.25
C THR A 339 -31.28 -5.57 -20.43
N LYS A 340 -31.06 -4.60 -19.54
CA LYS A 340 -31.71 -3.28 -19.59
C LYS A 340 -31.03 -2.29 -20.53
N ASP A 341 -29.78 -2.55 -20.93
CA ASP A 341 -28.93 -1.60 -21.63
C ASP A 341 -28.01 -2.28 -22.66
N SER A 342 -28.32 -2.06 -23.94
CA SER A 342 -27.57 -2.64 -25.06
C SER A 342 -26.14 -2.12 -25.17
N HIS A 343 -25.85 -0.90 -24.69
CA HIS A 343 -24.48 -0.38 -24.70
C HIS A 343 -23.61 -1.13 -23.71
N ILE A 344 -24.15 -1.45 -22.53
CA ILE A 344 -23.44 -2.28 -21.53
C ILE A 344 -23.27 -3.71 -22.04
N LEU A 345 -24.30 -4.28 -22.67
CA LEU A 345 -24.22 -5.62 -23.28
C LEU A 345 -23.09 -5.73 -24.31
N ALA A 346 -22.90 -4.69 -25.13
CA ALA A 346 -21.84 -4.66 -26.16
C ALA A 346 -20.47 -4.24 -25.60
N GLY A 347 -20.44 -3.42 -24.56
CA GLY A 347 -19.23 -2.77 -24.05
C GLY A 347 -18.60 -3.43 -22.82
N VAL A 348 -19.32 -4.29 -22.10
CA VAL A 348 -18.88 -4.86 -20.81
C VAL A 348 -18.96 -6.37 -20.81
N ARG A 349 -17.83 -7.03 -20.51
CA ARG A 349 -17.74 -8.49 -20.36
C ARG A 349 -17.28 -8.86 -18.96
N LEU A 350 -17.99 -9.79 -18.30
CA LEU A 350 -17.61 -10.31 -16.98
C LEU A 350 -17.01 -11.72 -17.09
N VAL A 351 -15.82 -11.90 -16.51
CA VAL A 351 -15.15 -13.18 -16.34
C VAL A 351 -14.93 -13.43 -14.84
N TRP A 352 -15.59 -14.46 -14.31
CA TRP A 352 -15.46 -14.85 -12.90
C TRP A 352 -14.55 -16.07 -12.72
N PHE A 353 -13.30 -15.78 -12.37
CA PHE A 353 -12.22 -16.74 -12.17
C PHE A 353 -11.95 -16.97 -10.67
N ASP A 354 -12.20 -18.19 -10.16
CA ASP A 354 -11.95 -18.53 -8.76
C ASP A 354 -10.44 -18.73 -8.53
N PHE A 355 -9.76 -17.63 -8.24
CA PHE A 355 -8.31 -17.61 -8.08
C PHE A 355 -7.81 -18.55 -6.97
N HIS A 356 -8.50 -18.62 -5.83
CA HIS A 356 -8.07 -19.49 -4.74
C HIS A 356 -8.27 -20.96 -5.08
N HIS A 357 -9.32 -21.32 -5.80
CA HIS A 357 -9.49 -22.69 -6.28
C HIS A 357 -8.39 -23.07 -7.28
N GLU A 358 -8.20 -22.25 -8.31
CA GLU A 358 -7.30 -22.56 -9.42
C GLU A 358 -5.83 -22.50 -9.02
N CYS A 359 -5.42 -21.56 -8.18
CA CYS A 359 -4.02 -21.37 -7.80
C CYS A 359 -3.65 -22.01 -6.44
N ARG A 360 -4.51 -22.88 -5.88
CA ARG A 360 -4.20 -23.66 -4.67
C ARG A 360 -2.90 -24.45 -4.85
N ASN A 361 -2.18 -24.64 -3.74
CA ASN A 361 -0.93 -25.42 -3.71
C ASN A 361 0.11 -24.93 -4.72
N MET A 362 0.17 -23.60 -4.96
CA MET A 362 1.13 -22.96 -5.86
C MET A 362 0.98 -23.38 -7.34
N LYS A 363 -0.21 -23.82 -7.78
CA LYS A 363 -0.51 -24.15 -9.18
C LYS A 363 -0.75 -22.90 -10.03
N TRP A 364 0.25 -22.01 -10.08
CA TRP A 364 0.17 -20.73 -10.78
C TRP A 364 0.05 -20.87 -12.31
N GLY A 365 0.50 -22.00 -12.88
CA GLY A 365 0.29 -22.31 -14.30
C GLY A 365 -1.18 -22.30 -14.73
N ASN A 366 -2.13 -22.50 -13.80
CA ASN A 366 -3.55 -22.40 -14.11
C ASN A 366 -4.01 -20.99 -14.48
N LEU A 367 -3.18 -19.96 -14.26
CA LEU A 367 -3.45 -18.60 -14.76
C LEU A 367 -3.45 -18.54 -16.29
N GLU A 368 -2.83 -19.51 -16.97
CA GLU A 368 -2.94 -19.65 -18.43
C GLU A 368 -4.39 -19.87 -18.88
N LYS A 369 -5.22 -20.54 -18.07
CA LYS A 369 -6.65 -20.71 -18.36
C LYS A 369 -7.39 -19.37 -18.42
N LEU A 370 -7.08 -18.47 -17.47
CA LEU A 370 -7.64 -17.13 -17.45
C LEU A 370 -7.21 -16.36 -18.70
N ILE A 371 -5.91 -16.38 -19.03
CA ILE A 371 -5.39 -15.68 -20.21
C ILE A 371 -6.07 -16.20 -21.48
N LYS A 372 -6.14 -17.52 -21.69
CA LYS A 372 -6.82 -18.11 -22.85
C LYS A 372 -8.29 -17.71 -22.96
N GLN A 373 -8.99 -17.52 -21.84
CA GLN A 373 -10.40 -17.13 -21.84
C GLN A 373 -10.62 -15.68 -22.32
N VAL A 374 -9.61 -14.82 -22.19
CA VAL A 374 -9.73 -13.37 -22.41
C VAL A 374 -8.78 -12.81 -23.47
N ASP A 375 -8.00 -13.68 -24.12
CA ASP A 375 -6.88 -13.24 -24.96
C ASP A 375 -7.37 -12.43 -26.16
N ASP A 376 -8.47 -12.86 -26.79
CA ASP A 376 -9.07 -12.15 -27.92
C ASP A 376 -9.50 -10.74 -27.52
N ASP A 377 -10.21 -10.58 -26.39
CA ASP A 377 -10.61 -9.26 -25.88
C ASP A 377 -9.36 -8.40 -25.58
N PHE A 378 -8.34 -9.01 -24.97
CA PHE A 378 -7.12 -8.32 -24.59
C PHE A 378 -6.32 -7.82 -25.80
N LEU A 379 -6.19 -8.64 -26.84
CA LEU A 379 -5.51 -8.27 -28.09
C LEU A 379 -6.28 -7.17 -28.83
N ASP A 380 -7.61 -7.29 -28.89
CA ASP A 380 -8.51 -6.30 -29.48
C ASP A 380 -8.49 -4.94 -28.74
N HIS A 381 -8.32 -4.94 -27.42
CA HIS A 381 -8.16 -3.71 -26.64
C HIS A 381 -6.89 -2.92 -27.03
N GLY A 382 -5.81 -3.62 -27.37
CA GLY A 382 -4.55 -3.03 -27.80
C GLY A 382 -3.86 -2.16 -26.74
N TYR A 383 -2.98 -1.27 -27.21
CA TYR A 383 -2.21 -0.33 -26.39
C TYR A 383 -2.04 1.00 -27.14
N PHE A 384 -1.74 2.08 -26.43
CA PHE A 384 -1.48 3.38 -27.04
C PHE A 384 -0.08 3.44 -27.64
N CYS A 385 0.06 3.98 -28.85
CA CYS A 385 1.34 4.17 -29.52
C CYS A 385 1.42 5.56 -30.18
N LYS A 386 2.47 6.30 -29.84
CA LYS A 386 2.90 7.54 -30.49
C LYS A 386 4.26 7.30 -31.12
N ASP A 387 4.42 7.62 -32.39
CA ASP A 387 5.71 7.49 -33.08
C ASP A 387 6.70 8.59 -32.67
N ALA A 388 7.91 8.53 -33.23
CA ALA A 388 8.98 9.49 -32.98
C ALA A 388 8.63 10.92 -33.42
N ASP A 389 7.78 11.06 -34.45
CA ASP A 389 7.32 12.35 -34.97
C ASP A 389 6.18 12.95 -34.11
N GLY A 390 5.75 12.23 -33.07
CA GLY A 390 4.69 12.67 -32.17
C GLY A 390 3.28 12.34 -32.65
N LYS A 391 3.12 11.63 -33.78
CA LYS A 391 1.82 11.23 -34.32
C LYS A 391 1.31 9.98 -33.60
N VAL A 392 0.01 10.01 -33.28
CA VAL A 392 -0.68 8.85 -32.68
C VAL A 392 -0.91 7.79 -33.76
N VAL A 393 -0.24 6.65 -33.62
CA VAL A 393 -0.32 5.49 -34.52
C VAL A 393 -1.37 4.49 -34.06
N ASN A 394 -1.50 4.31 -32.74
CA ASN A 394 -2.48 3.39 -32.16
C ASN A 394 -3.11 3.97 -30.90
N LYS A 395 -4.37 3.61 -30.63
CA LYS A 395 -5.08 3.94 -29.40
C LYS A 395 -5.53 2.66 -28.72
N GLN A 396 -5.36 2.59 -27.41
CA GLN A 396 -5.98 1.57 -26.59
C GLN A 396 -7.50 1.81 -26.58
N SER A 397 -8.26 0.80 -26.99
CA SER A 397 -9.72 0.87 -27.21
C SER A 397 -10.54 0.05 -26.21
N GLY A 398 -9.88 -0.56 -25.22
CA GLY A 398 -10.51 -1.20 -24.08
C GLY A 398 -9.57 -1.36 -22.89
N VAL A 399 -10.10 -1.82 -21.76
CA VAL A 399 -9.34 -1.97 -20.51
C VAL A 399 -9.72 -3.23 -19.76
N VAL A 400 -8.72 -3.85 -19.14
CA VAL A 400 -8.94 -4.91 -18.15
C VAL A 400 -9.15 -4.29 -16.78
N ARG A 401 -10.33 -4.53 -16.20
CA ARG A 401 -10.65 -4.20 -14.82
C ARG A 401 -10.55 -5.44 -13.95
N THR A 402 -9.58 -5.45 -13.04
CA THR A 402 -9.47 -6.53 -12.05
C THR A 402 -10.14 -6.15 -10.74
N ASN A 403 -10.93 -7.05 -10.17
CA ASN A 403 -11.51 -6.84 -8.84
C ASN A 403 -11.41 -8.09 -7.99
N CYS A 404 -11.37 -7.85 -6.68
CA CYS A 404 -11.27 -8.87 -5.66
C CYS A 404 -11.93 -8.37 -4.38
N MET A 405 -12.43 -9.27 -3.54
CA MET A 405 -12.99 -8.88 -2.24
C MET A 405 -11.90 -8.34 -1.32
N ASP A 406 -10.77 -9.03 -1.30
CA ASP A 406 -9.70 -8.77 -0.35
C ASP A 406 -8.39 -9.36 -0.83
N ASN A 407 -7.35 -8.54 -0.68
CA ASN A 407 -5.97 -8.70 -1.12
C ASN A 407 -5.65 -7.99 -2.45
N LEU A 408 -4.70 -7.09 -2.32
CA LEU A 408 -3.98 -6.53 -3.43
C LEU A 408 -3.16 -7.62 -4.14
N ASP A 409 -2.79 -8.68 -3.41
CA ASP A 409 -1.85 -9.69 -3.89
C ASP A 409 -2.40 -10.47 -5.10
N ARG A 410 -3.68 -10.88 -5.11
CA ARG A 410 -4.29 -11.58 -6.27
C ARG A 410 -4.41 -10.67 -7.47
N THR A 411 -4.91 -9.45 -7.24
CA THR A 411 -5.09 -8.47 -8.32
C THR A 411 -3.74 -8.08 -8.91
N ASN A 412 -2.71 -7.83 -8.10
CA ASN A 412 -1.37 -7.49 -8.58
C ASN A 412 -0.75 -8.62 -9.41
N VAL A 413 -0.90 -9.88 -8.98
CA VAL A 413 -0.43 -11.03 -9.77
C VAL A 413 -1.10 -11.05 -11.14
N VAL A 414 -2.44 -11.00 -11.20
CA VAL A 414 -3.18 -11.03 -12.47
C VAL A 414 -2.86 -9.82 -13.35
N GLN A 415 -2.82 -8.62 -12.78
CA GLN A 415 -2.46 -7.39 -13.47
C GLN A 415 -1.03 -7.45 -14.05
N SER A 416 -0.10 -8.10 -13.35
CA SER A 416 1.26 -8.30 -13.85
C SER A 416 1.33 -9.22 -15.08
N LEU A 417 0.38 -10.17 -15.23
CA LEU A 417 0.31 -11.00 -16.44
C LEU A 417 -0.07 -10.15 -17.66
N PHE A 418 -1.13 -9.35 -17.54
CA PHE A 418 -1.58 -8.45 -18.60
C PHE A 418 -0.53 -7.40 -18.92
N GLY A 419 0.12 -6.83 -17.90
CA GLY A 419 1.22 -5.88 -18.10
C GLY A 419 2.39 -6.50 -18.87
N ARG A 420 2.79 -7.73 -18.54
CA ARG A 420 3.88 -8.41 -19.25
C ARG A 420 3.51 -8.66 -20.71
N ARG A 421 2.31 -9.20 -20.94
CA ARG A 421 1.80 -9.48 -22.29
C ARG A 421 1.76 -8.19 -23.13
N SER A 422 1.25 -7.11 -22.57
CA SER A 422 1.24 -5.81 -23.25
C SER A 422 2.65 -5.34 -23.58
N MET A 423 3.61 -5.43 -22.65
CA MET A 423 4.99 -5.03 -22.93
C MET A 423 5.60 -5.84 -24.08
N MET A 424 5.35 -7.15 -24.16
CA MET A 424 5.82 -7.95 -25.30
C MET A 424 5.19 -7.47 -26.62
N LEU A 425 3.89 -7.12 -26.63
CA LEU A 425 3.23 -6.53 -27.80
C LEU A 425 3.80 -5.15 -28.17
N GLN A 426 4.08 -4.30 -27.18
CA GLN A 426 4.68 -2.97 -27.37
C GLN A 426 6.10 -3.05 -27.95
N LEU A 427 6.83 -4.13 -27.62
CA LEU A 427 8.16 -4.45 -28.13
C LEU A 427 8.12 -5.27 -29.43
N ASN A 428 6.95 -5.58 -29.98
CA ASN A 428 6.80 -6.43 -31.16
C ASN A 428 7.42 -7.84 -31.00
N GLU A 429 7.41 -8.37 -29.78
CA GLU A 429 7.94 -9.70 -29.42
C GLU A 429 6.79 -10.70 -29.26
N THR A 430 5.97 -10.88 -30.31
CA THR A 430 4.74 -11.68 -30.26
C THR A 430 5.00 -13.16 -29.99
N GLU A 431 6.14 -13.69 -30.41
CA GLU A 431 6.54 -15.08 -30.13
C GLU A 431 6.70 -15.35 -28.62
N ALA A 432 7.11 -14.34 -27.85
CA ALA A 432 7.23 -14.44 -26.40
C ALA A 432 5.88 -14.65 -25.69
N LEU A 433 4.75 -14.41 -26.38
CA LEU A 433 3.40 -14.62 -25.83
C LEU A 433 2.96 -16.09 -25.82
N GLN A 434 3.60 -16.95 -26.63
CA GLN A 434 3.28 -18.38 -26.75
C GLN A 434 3.88 -19.23 -25.62
N GLY A 435 4.81 -18.65 -24.85
CA GLY A 435 5.49 -19.31 -23.74
C GLY A 435 4.71 -19.30 -22.42
N ASN A 436 5.43 -19.53 -21.33
CA ASN A 436 4.87 -19.50 -19.98
C ASN A 436 4.34 -18.09 -19.63
N VAL A 437 3.04 -17.95 -19.36
CA VAL A 437 2.41 -16.66 -19.02
C VAL A 437 3.03 -15.93 -17.81
N LEU A 438 3.77 -16.64 -16.96
CA LEU A 438 4.38 -16.09 -15.74
C LEU A 438 5.77 -15.47 -15.96
N ASN A 439 6.43 -15.74 -17.08
CA ASN A 439 7.79 -15.26 -17.36
C ASN A 439 7.93 -14.85 -18.83
N SER A 440 8.87 -13.96 -19.12
CA SER A 440 9.36 -13.70 -20.48
C SER A 440 10.66 -14.46 -20.75
N PRO A 441 11.05 -14.66 -22.02
CA PRO A 441 12.35 -15.23 -22.39
C PRO A 441 13.54 -14.28 -22.14
N PHE A 442 13.27 -13.04 -21.70
CA PHE A 442 14.27 -11.99 -21.54
C PHE A 442 14.61 -11.79 -20.06
N ASP A 443 15.65 -12.47 -19.57
CA ASP A 443 15.98 -12.53 -18.13
C ASP A 443 16.26 -11.18 -17.46
N GLU A 444 16.93 -10.25 -18.15
CA GLU A 444 17.19 -8.91 -17.62
C GLU A 444 15.90 -8.11 -17.47
N PHE A 445 15.10 -8.08 -18.53
CA PHE A 445 13.78 -7.46 -18.51
C PHE A 445 12.89 -8.09 -17.43
N GLU A 446 12.84 -9.41 -17.31
CA GLU A 446 11.96 -10.08 -16.33
C GLU A 446 12.35 -9.76 -14.89
N ARG A 447 13.65 -9.65 -14.58
CA ARG A 447 14.13 -9.23 -13.26
C ARG A 447 13.64 -7.83 -12.91
N THR A 448 13.79 -6.88 -13.82
CA THR A 448 13.33 -5.51 -13.60
C THR A 448 11.81 -5.41 -13.56
N PHE A 449 11.11 -6.11 -14.45
CA PHE A 449 9.66 -6.20 -14.47
C PHE A 449 9.10 -6.70 -13.13
N LYS A 450 9.61 -7.82 -12.60
CA LYS A 450 9.21 -8.37 -11.31
C LYS A 450 9.51 -7.43 -10.15
N ARG A 451 10.63 -6.69 -10.20
CA ARG A 451 10.99 -5.69 -9.20
C ARG A 451 9.96 -4.55 -9.17
N VAL A 452 9.67 -3.94 -10.33
CA VAL A 452 8.71 -2.84 -10.47
C VAL A 452 7.32 -3.27 -9.99
N TRP A 453 6.84 -4.44 -10.42
CA TRP A 453 5.55 -4.96 -9.98
C TRP A 453 5.48 -5.34 -8.50
N GLY A 454 6.60 -5.78 -7.92
CA GLY A 454 6.72 -5.99 -6.48
C GLY A 454 6.65 -4.67 -5.70
N ASN A 455 7.32 -3.63 -6.18
CA ASN A 455 7.28 -2.29 -5.58
C ASN A 455 5.89 -1.67 -5.68
N ASN A 456 5.21 -1.82 -6.82
CA ASN A 456 3.82 -1.40 -6.98
C ASN A 456 2.87 -2.09 -5.97
N ALA A 457 3.05 -3.41 -5.76
CA ALA A 457 2.27 -4.14 -4.78
C ALA A 457 2.48 -3.57 -3.37
N ASP A 458 3.73 -3.35 -2.98
CA ASP A 458 4.08 -2.78 -1.67
C ASP A 458 3.46 -1.38 -1.49
N ALA A 459 3.62 -0.51 -2.50
CA ALA A 459 3.14 0.87 -2.45
C ALA A 459 1.61 0.95 -2.34
N ILE A 460 0.87 0.21 -3.17
CA ILE A 460 -0.59 0.29 -3.14
C ILE A 460 -1.14 -0.43 -1.90
N SER A 461 -0.43 -1.43 -1.37
CA SER A 461 -0.82 -2.09 -0.13
C SER A 461 -0.69 -1.13 1.06
N LEU A 462 0.35 -0.29 1.05
CA LEU A 462 0.52 0.75 2.06
C LEU A 462 -0.67 1.74 2.05
N PHE A 463 -1.10 2.18 0.87
CA PHE A 463 -2.22 3.12 0.71
C PHE A 463 -3.56 2.56 1.22
N TYR A 464 -3.73 1.24 1.13
CA TYR A 464 -5.00 0.59 1.44
C TYR A 464 -5.05 -0.05 2.83
N ALA A 465 -3.97 -0.70 3.25
CA ALA A 465 -3.91 -1.52 4.46
C ALA A 465 -2.85 -1.04 5.48
N GLY A 466 -2.09 0.01 5.18
CA GLY A 466 -1.03 0.54 6.06
C GLY A 466 0.20 -0.35 6.21
N THR A 467 0.27 -1.48 5.49
CA THR A 467 1.38 -2.42 5.54
C THR A 467 1.81 -2.82 4.14
N GLY A 468 3.04 -3.33 4.00
CA GLY A 468 3.51 -3.92 2.74
C GLY A 468 2.60 -5.05 2.25
N ALA A 469 2.70 -5.37 0.95
CA ALA A 469 1.89 -6.44 0.38
C ALA A 469 2.30 -7.80 0.98
N LEU A 470 1.37 -8.76 0.96
CA LEU A 470 1.71 -10.13 1.33
C LEU A 470 2.17 -10.85 0.06
N LYS A 471 3.05 -11.84 0.19
CA LYS A 471 3.54 -12.63 -0.94
C LYS A 471 4.28 -11.82 -2.01
N THR A 472 4.90 -10.71 -1.62
CA THR A 472 5.76 -9.92 -2.52
C THR A 472 6.97 -10.72 -3.00
N ASP A 473 7.42 -11.68 -2.19
CA ASP A 473 8.48 -12.64 -2.54
C ASP A 473 8.13 -13.45 -3.80
N PHE A 474 6.87 -13.85 -3.94
CA PHE A 474 6.40 -14.53 -5.14
C PHE A 474 6.42 -13.62 -6.36
N THR A 475 5.93 -12.38 -6.23
CA THR A 475 5.97 -11.41 -7.35
C THR A 475 7.41 -11.14 -7.79
N ARG A 476 8.34 -11.06 -6.83
CA ARG A 476 9.76 -10.75 -7.10
C ARG A 476 10.57 -11.95 -7.62
N THR A 477 10.28 -13.17 -7.18
CA THR A 477 11.16 -14.33 -7.42
C THR A 477 10.46 -15.51 -8.09
N GLY A 478 9.13 -15.49 -8.21
CA GLY A 478 8.32 -16.61 -8.70
C GLY A 478 8.26 -17.80 -7.74
N LYS A 479 8.90 -17.74 -6.56
CA LYS A 479 8.93 -18.81 -5.55
C LYS A 479 8.67 -18.25 -4.14
N ARG A 480 8.20 -19.12 -3.25
CA ARG A 480 7.95 -18.78 -1.83
C ARG A 480 9.22 -18.99 -1.01
N THR A 481 9.66 -17.99 -0.26
CA THR A 481 10.85 -18.06 0.59
C THR A 481 10.49 -18.11 2.07
N LYS A 482 11.32 -18.78 2.91
CA LYS A 482 11.10 -18.82 4.38
C LYS A 482 11.13 -17.42 5.01
N LYS A 483 12.02 -16.55 4.52
CA LYS A 483 12.10 -15.13 4.92
C LYS A 483 10.82 -14.37 4.52
N GLY A 484 10.30 -14.60 3.31
CA GLY A 484 9.03 -14.03 2.85
C GLY A 484 7.84 -14.49 3.69
N ALA A 485 7.81 -15.76 4.11
CA ALA A 485 6.76 -16.26 5.00
C ALA A 485 6.77 -15.59 6.38
N LEU A 486 7.94 -15.34 6.97
CA LEU A 486 8.07 -14.62 8.24
C LEU A 486 7.61 -13.16 8.10
N GLN A 487 8.04 -12.47 7.03
CA GLN A 487 7.63 -11.09 6.74
C GLN A 487 6.12 -10.99 6.54
N ASP A 488 5.51 -11.98 5.87
CA ASP A 488 4.06 -12.05 5.70
C ASP A 488 3.32 -12.24 7.03
N GLY A 489 3.89 -13.00 7.96
CA GLY A 489 3.38 -13.13 9.33
C GLY A 489 3.37 -11.78 10.04
N TYR A 490 4.50 -11.05 10.01
CA TYR A 490 4.61 -9.70 10.57
C TYR A 490 3.61 -8.73 9.94
N ASN A 491 3.56 -8.66 8.60
CA ASN A 491 2.66 -7.80 7.86
C ASN A 491 1.19 -8.13 8.16
N SER A 492 0.84 -9.40 8.36
CA SER A 492 -0.51 -9.84 8.71
C SER A 492 -0.92 -9.41 10.13
N CYS A 493 -0.03 -9.54 11.11
CA CYS A 493 -0.25 -9.07 12.49
C CYS A 493 -0.40 -7.54 12.53
N MET A 494 0.54 -6.81 11.91
CA MET A 494 0.50 -5.36 11.86
C MET A 494 -0.78 -4.87 11.16
N ARG A 495 -1.16 -5.53 10.06
CA ARG A 495 -2.41 -5.23 9.35
C ARG A 495 -3.64 -5.48 10.21
N TYR A 496 -3.66 -6.55 11.02
CA TYR A 496 -4.75 -6.79 11.96
C TYR A 496 -4.87 -5.66 13.00
N ILE A 497 -3.74 -5.20 13.56
CA ILE A 497 -3.72 -4.09 14.52
C ILE A 497 -4.20 -2.80 13.87
N MET A 498 -3.61 -2.42 12.73
CA MET A 498 -3.96 -1.20 11.99
C MET A 498 -5.44 -1.17 11.65
N ASN A 499 -5.96 -2.27 11.10
CA ASN A 499 -7.35 -2.37 10.68
C ASN A 499 -8.35 -2.27 11.83
N ASN A 500 -8.01 -2.75 13.04
CA ASN A 500 -8.94 -2.74 14.17
C ASN A 500 -8.88 -1.45 15.00
N PHE A 501 -7.71 -0.81 15.07
CA PHE A 501 -7.48 0.29 16.01
C PHE A 501 -7.13 1.62 15.34
N MET A 502 -6.49 1.61 14.17
CA MET A 502 -5.96 2.84 13.54
C MET A 502 -6.78 3.31 12.34
N ASP A 503 -7.54 2.42 11.70
CA ASP A 503 -8.28 2.76 10.47
C ASP A 503 -9.29 3.90 10.67
N GLY A 504 -9.87 4.07 11.87
CA GLY A 504 -10.74 5.20 12.20
C GLY A 504 -10.01 6.54 12.09
N TYR A 505 -8.96 6.72 12.89
CA TYR A 505 -8.12 7.93 12.85
C TYR A 505 -7.57 8.22 11.44
N ARG A 506 -7.09 7.18 10.74
CA ARG A 506 -6.56 7.35 9.39
C ARG A 506 -7.65 7.74 8.38
N GLN A 507 -8.88 7.28 8.57
CA GLN A 507 -10.01 7.72 7.76
C GLN A 507 -10.32 9.20 8.02
N ASP A 508 -10.33 9.63 9.29
CA ASP A 508 -10.56 11.04 9.64
C ASP A 508 -9.49 11.96 9.03
N VAL A 509 -8.22 11.53 9.07
CA VAL A 509 -7.11 12.22 8.40
C VAL A 509 -7.35 12.34 6.89
N LEU A 510 -7.78 11.24 6.23
CA LEU A 510 -8.08 11.27 4.80
C LEU A 510 -9.22 12.24 4.48
N ASP A 511 -10.30 12.20 5.25
CA ASP A 511 -11.47 13.04 5.00
C ASP A 511 -11.16 14.53 5.26
N LEU A 512 -10.26 14.83 6.20
CA LEU A 512 -9.72 16.17 6.39
C LEU A 512 -8.84 16.61 5.21
N LEU A 513 -7.84 15.81 4.82
CA LEU A 513 -6.92 16.11 3.71
C LEU A 513 -7.60 16.19 2.33
N LEU A 514 -8.75 15.54 2.15
CA LEU A 514 -9.57 15.61 0.95
C LEU A 514 -10.64 16.71 1.02
N GLY A 515 -10.71 17.47 2.11
CA GLY A 515 -11.72 18.51 2.30
C GLY A 515 -13.17 18.00 2.39
N ARG A 516 -13.36 16.73 2.77
CA ARG A 516 -14.69 16.11 2.94
C ARG A 516 -15.28 16.39 4.33
N PHE A 517 -14.41 16.62 5.32
CA PHE A 517 -14.82 17.01 6.66
C PHE A 517 -14.78 18.53 6.81
N SER A 518 -15.93 19.12 7.12
CA SER A 518 -16.04 20.56 7.44
C SER A 518 -15.98 20.75 8.97
N VAL A 519 -14.91 21.41 9.40
CA VAL A 519 -14.70 21.81 10.80
C VAL A 519 -15.68 22.93 11.14
N SER A 520 -16.41 22.78 12.25
CA SER A 520 -17.37 23.79 12.70
C SER A 520 -17.27 24.03 14.20
N ARG A 521 -17.32 25.30 14.59
CA ARG A 521 -17.40 25.74 15.99
C ARG A 521 -18.74 25.43 16.65
N SER A 522 -19.81 25.26 15.86
CA SER A 522 -21.16 24.98 16.37
C SER A 522 -21.39 23.51 16.71
N LYS A 523 -20.51 22.62 16.23
CA LYS A 523 -20.59 21.19 16.50
C LYS A 523 -19.77 20.85 17.76
N PRO A 524 -20.19 19.85 18.55
CA PRO A 524 -19.36 19.36 19.66
C PRO A 524 -18.03 18.82 19.13
N SER A 525 -17.00 18.87 19.98
CA SER A 525 -15.68 18.32 19.63
C SER A 525 -15.80 16.86 19.19
N PRO A 526 -15.34 16.49 17.98
CA PRO A 526 -15.32 15.09 17.56
C PRO A 526 -14.22 14.29 18.29
N PHE A 527 -13.32 14.98 18.99
CA PHE A 527 -12.24 14.37 19.76
C PHE A 527 -12.59 14.17 21.22
N HIS A 528 -13.78 14.57 21.65
CA HIS A 528 -14.21 14.34 23.01
C HIS A 528 -14.53 12.85 23.20
N VAL A 529 -13.63 12.15 23.88
CA VAL A 529 -13.80 10.73 24.23
C VAL A 529 -13.95 10.63 25.75
N GLN A 530 -15.05 10.06 26.22
CA GLN A 530 -15.26 9.59 27.60
C GLN A 530 -14.47 8.29 27.86
N GLY A 531 -13.18 8.27 27.58
CA GLY A 531 -12.33 7.08 27.62
C GLY A 531 -11.18 7.22 28.61
N GLU A 532 -10.79 6.10 29.22
CA GLU A 532 -9.67 6.03 30.15
C GLU A 532 -8.33 6.32 29.43
N SER A 533 -7.50 7.20 30.00
CA SER A 533 -6.17 7.53 29.48
C SER A 533 -5.24 6.30 29.42
N LEU A 534 -4.24 6.31 28.54
CA LEU A 534 -3.20 5.27 28.53
C LEU A 534 -2.45 5.22 29.86
N GLU A 535 -2.33 6.34 30.56
CA GLU A 535 -1.88 6.36 31.96
C GLU A 535 -2.76 5.48 32.85
N SER A 536 -4.09 5.64 32.81
CA SER A 536 -5.03 4.79 33.56
C SER A 536 -4.91 3.31 33.16
N VAL A 537 -4.75 3.01 31.88
CA VAL A 537 -4.57 1.63 31.39
C VAL A 537 -3.23 1.05 31.88
N LEU A 538 -2.12 1.79 31.77
CA LEU A 538 -0.82 1.36 32.29
C LEU A 538 -0.86 1.19 33.81
N THR A 539 -1.51 2.07 34.55
CA THR A 539 -1.67 1.96 36.00
C THR A 539 -2.43 0.70 36.38
N LYS A 540 -3.47 0.31 35.62
CA LYS A 540 -4.19 -0.94 35.84
C LYS A 540 -3.36 -2.18 35.50
N VAL A 541 -2.60 -2.16 34.41
CA VAL A 541 -1.69 -3.27 34.03
C VAL A 541 -0.57 -3.41 35.06
N LEU A 542 0.04 -2.29 35.47
CA LEU A 542 1.06 -2.25 36.51
C LEU A 542 0.48 -2.74 37.85
N GLY A 543 -0.73 -2.31 38.21
CA GLY A 543 -1.46 -2.80 39.37
C GLY A 543 -1.69 -4.32 39.35
N LEU A 544 -1.98 -4.89 38.18
CA LEU A 544 -2.12 -6.33 37.99
C LEU A 544 -0.79 -7.06 38.19
N VAL A 545 0.31 -6.54 37.63
CA VAL A 545 1.67 -7.07 37.81
C VAL A 545 2.07 -7.03 39.29
N VAL A 546 1.81 -5.92 39.98
CA VAL A 546 2.06 -5.76 41.42
C VAL A 546 1.21 -6.74 42.23
N THR A 547 -0.06 -6.91 41.89
CA THR A 547 -0.95 -7.85 42.58
C THR A 547 -0.44 -9.28 42.47
N PHE A 548 -0.06 -9.74 41.26
CA PHE A 548 0.51 -11.07 41.09
C PHE A 548 1.86 -11.23 41.77
N PHE A 549 2.69 -10.18 41.76
CA PHE A 549 3.96 -10.17 42.47
C PHE A 549 3.78 -10.31 43.99
N LEU A 550 2.77 -9.65 44.56
CA LEU A 550 2.43 -9.75 45.99
C LEU A 550 1.88 -11.15 46.34
N VAL A 551 1.03 -11.73 45.49
CA VAL A 551 0.50 -13.10 45.67
C VAL A 551 1.62 -14.14 45.65
N GLU A 552 2.57 -14.03 44.72
CA GLU A 552 3.75 -14.90 44.66
C GLU A 552 4.69 -14.69 45.86
N SER A 553 4.83 -13.44 46.31
CA SER A 553 5.64 -13.11 47.48
C SER A 553 5.02 -13.64 48.78
N TYR A 554 3.69 -13.71 48.87
CA TYR A 554 2.99 -14.32 50.00
C TYR A 554 3.12 -15.85 50.00
N ARG A 555 3.12 -16.50 48.82
CA ARG A 555 3.26 -17.97 48.72
C ARG A 555 4.68 -18.50 48.96
N SER A 556 5.71 -17.65 48.88
CA SER A 556 7.10 -18.09 48.90
C SER A 556 7.91 -17.38 49.98
N SER A 557 8.27 -18.11 51.04
CA SER A 557 8.90 -17.60 52.27
C SER A 557 10.43 -17.39 52.20
N GLY A 558 11.09 -17.60 51.04
CA GLY A 558 12.54 -17.42 50.89
C GLY A 558 12.95 -16.10 50.23
N GLN A 559 14.02 -15.45 50.68
CA GLN A 559 14.44 -14.11 50.22
C GLN A 559 15.14 -14.06 48.83
N SER A 560 15.54 -15.20 48.25
CA SER A 560 16.55 -15.22 47.17
C SER A 560 16.05 -15.18 45.71
N TYR A 561 14.75 -14.95 45.45
CA TYR A 561 14.15 -15.16 44.11
C TYR A 561 13.39 -13.96 43.53
N LEU A 562 13.76 -12.74 43.92
CA LEU A 562 13.04 -11.51 43.56
C LEU A 562 12.88 -11.32 42.03
N PHE A 563 13.95 -11.53 41.27
CA PHE A 563 13.92 -11.42 39.80
C PHE A 563 13.04 -12.49 39.15
N GLN A 564 13.12 -13.75 39.61
CA GLN A 564 12.28 -14.83 39.08
C GLN A 564 10.80 -14.61 39.37
N ARG A 565 10.45 -14.02 40.52
CA ARG A 565 9.05 -13.67 40.86
C ARG A 565 8.52 -12.57 39.97
N LEU A 566 9.31 -11.52 39.73
CA LEU A 566 8.94 -10.44 38.82
C LEU A 566 8.74 -11.00 37.41
N PHE A 567 9.68 -11.81 36.92
CA PHE A 567 9.60 -12.43 35.60
C PHE A 567 8.35 -13.29 35.44
N ARG A 568 8.01 -14.14 36.43
CA ARG A 568 6.79 -14.95 36.41
C ARG A 568 5.52 -14.11 36.47
N SER A 569 5.51 -13.03 37.26
CA SER A 569 4.36 -12.13 37.38
C SER A 569 4.08 -11.38 36.06
N VAL A 570 5.15 -10.94 35.38
CA VAL A 570 5.07 -10.36 34.03
C VAL A 570 4.59 -11.40 33.03
N LEU A 571 5.14 -12.61 33.04
CA LEU A 571 4.72 -13.68 32.13
C LEU A 571 3.25 -14.08 32.33
N LEU A 572 2.79 -14.19 33.57
CA LEU A 572 1.39 -14.50 33.89
C LEU A 572 0.45 -13.38 33.45
N THR A 573 0.85 -12.12 33.64
CA THR A 573 0.12 -10.95 33.15
C THR A 573 0.00 -11.00 31.63
N LEU A 574 1.10 -11.30 30.92
CA LEU A 574 1.10 -11.45 29.46
C LEU A 574 0.23 -12.61 28.99
N LEU A 575 0.23 -13.75 29.70
CA LEU A 575 -0.62 -14.90 29.41
C LEU A 575 -2.11 -14.59 29.62
N ILE A 576 -2.46 -13.86 30.68
CA ILE A 576 -3.84 -13.44 30.95
C ILE A 576 -4.29 -12.39 29.93
N CYS A 577 -3.46 -11.38 29.63
CA CYS A 577 -3.74 -10.42 28.57
C CYS A 577 -3.89 -11.11 27.21
N GLY A 578 -3.02 -12.08 26.89
CA GLY A 578 -3.11 -12.89 25.68
C GLY A 578 -4.36 -13.79 25.65
N GLY A 579 -4.76 -14.34 26.79
CA GLY A 579 -5.98 -15.13 26.96
C GLY A 579 -7.25 -14.28 26.83
N LEU A 580 -7.30 -13.11 27.47
CA LEU A 580 -8.37 -12.13 27.34
C LEU A 580 -8.47 -11.61 25.90
N LEU A 581 -7.35 -11.31 25.25
CA LEU A 581 -7.30 -10.95 23.83
C LEU A 581 -7.85 -12.10 22.97
N SER A 582 -7.47 -13.35 23.26
CA SER A 582 -7.99 -14.53 22.56
C SER A 582 -9.50 -14.71 22.75
N VAL A 583 -10.03 -14.43 23.95
CA VAL A 583 -11.46 -14.44 24.25
C VAL A 583 -12.19 -13.29 23.56
N LEU A 584 -11.62 -12.09 23.55
CA LEU A 584 -12.12 -10.91 22.82
C LEU A 584 -12.21 -11.17 21.32
N VAL A 585 -11.17 -11.77 20.74
CA VAL A 585 -11.12 -12.18 19.33
C VAL A 585 -12.19 -13.24 19.03
N LYS A 586 -12.37 -14.22 19.92
CA LYS A 586 -13.38 -15.30 19.75
C LYS A 586 -14.84 -14.83 19.96
N LYS A 587 -15.10 -13.95 20.94
CA LYS A 587 -16.45 -13.45 21.33
C LYS A 587 -16.80 -12.06 20.77
N GLY A 588 -15.98 -11.53 19.87
CA GLY A 588 -15.94 -10.10 19.46
C GLY A 588 -17.26 -9.42 19.04
N ASN A 589 -18.28 -10.15 18.61
CA ASN A 589 -19.57 -9.53 18.21
C ASN A 589 -20.35 -8.95 19.40
N SER A 590 -20.32 -9.60 20.57
CA SER A 590 -21.06 -9.14 21.76
C SER A 590 -20.32 -8.05 22.52
N VAL A 591 -19.00 -8.06 22.46
CA VAL A 591 -18.12 -7.13 23.17
C VAL A 591 -17.88 -5.87 22.33
N GLY A 592 -17.68 -6.00 21.01
CA GLY A 592 -17.57 -4.87 20.08
C GLY A 592 -18.85 -4.03 19.96
N LYS A 593 -20.05 -4.61 20.16
CA LYS A 593 -21.30 -3.84 20.28
C LYS A 593 -21.38 -3.00 21.56
N LYS A 594 -20.72 -3.42 22.65
CA LYS A 594 -20.65 -2.67 23.92
C LYS A 594 -19.46 -1.70 23.99
N LEU A 595 -18.38 -1.95 23.25
CA LEU A 595 -17.18 -1.11 23.19
C LEU A 595 -17.19 -0.04 22.09
N ARG A 596 -18.28 0.08 21.31
CA ARG A 596 -18.47 1.17 20.34
C ARG A 596 -18.41 2.58 20.95
N THR A 597 -18.34 2.70 22.28
CA THR A 597 -18.22 3.96 23.02
C THR A 597 -16.83 4.22 23.63
N HIS A 598 -15.85 3.29 23.60
CA HIS A 598 -14.70 3.39 24.54
C HIS A 598 -13.28 3.04 24.03
N VAL A 599 -12.96 2.94 22.72
CA VAL A 599 -11.57 2.63 22.28
C VAL A 599 -11.01 3.60 21.23
N ALA A 600 -11.18 4.90 21.44
CA ALA A 600 -10.52 5.93 20.62
C ALA A 600 -9.16 6.41 21.20
N VAL A 601 -8.82 6.03 22.44
CA VAL A 601 -7.67 6.58 23.17
C VAL A 601 -6.34 5.91 22.78
N ILE A 602 -6.30 4.58 22.66
CA ILE A 602 -5.05 3.82 22.41
C ILE A 602 -4.44 4.13 21.03
N ALA A 603 -5.26 4.47 20.04
CA ALA A 603 -4.83 4.74 18.67
C ALA A 603 -4.11 6.10 18.52
N VAL A 604 -4.52 7.10 19.30
CA VAL A 604 -3.96 8.45 19.24
C VAL A 604 -2.60 8.50 19.94
N GLU A 605 -2.44 7.84 21.09
CA GLU A 605 -1.15 7.78 21.80
C GLU A 605 -0.11 6.85 21.14
N LEU A 606 -0.55 5.78 20.45
CA LEU A 606 0.35 4.94 19.63
C LEU A 606 0.87 5.67 18.37
N SER A 607 0.16 6.71 17.92
CA SER A 607 0.56 7.55 16.79
C SER A 607 1.75 8.45 17.15
N GLU A 608 1.73 9.10 18.32
CA GLU A 608 2.85 9.94 18.79
C GLU A 608 4.11 9.12 19.12
N THR A 609 3.95 7.88 19.61
CA THR A 609 5.09 6.98 19.86
C THR A 609 5.70 6.40 18.57
N ARG A 610 5.00 6.46 17.43
CA ARG A 610 5.43 5.94 16.12
C ARG A 610 6.77 6.51 15.67
N HIS A 611 7.00 7.82 15.83
CA HIS A 611 8.25 8.44 15.37
C HIS A 611 9.45 7.94 16.17
N ARG A 612 9.31 7.81 17.50
CA ARG A 612 10.38 7.35 18.38
C ARG A 612 10.61 5.85 18.30
N LEU A 613 9.56 5.04 18.15
CA LEU A 613 9.67 3.58 18.07
C LEU A 613 10.21 3.11 16.72
N VAL A 614 9.81 3.75 15.61
CA VAL A 614 10.34 3.44 14.28
C VAL A 614 11.81 3.85 14.17
N LEU A 615 12.18 5.03 14.69
CA LEU A 615 13.61 5.42 14.79
C LEU A 615 14.40 4.49 15.70
N ALA A 616 13.88 4.08 16.86
CA ALA A 616 14.55 3.15 17.76
C ALA A 616 14.71 1.75 17.14
N LEU A 617 13.70 1.26 16.42
CA LEU A 617 13.74 -0.03 15.71
C LEU A 617 14.65 0.02 14.47
N GLU A 618 14.68 1.13 13.72
CA GLU A 618 15.64 1.35 12.64
C GLU A 618 17.07 1.49 13.17
N MET A 619 17.27 2.12 14.33
CA MET A 619 18.57 2.20 15.02
C MET A 619 19.02 0.83 15.52
N LEU A 620 18.12 0.01 16.08
CA LEU A 620 18.39 -1.38 16.49
C LEU A 620 18.67 -2.30 15.29
N ALA A 621 17.99 -2.10 14.16
CA ALA A 621 18.24 -2.82 12.92
C ALA A 621 19.56 -2.40 12.25
N ARG A 622 19.99 -1.14 12.41
CA ARG A 622 21.30 -0.65 11.93
C ARG A 622 22.45 -1.04 12.86
N SER A 623 22.22 -1.16 14.17
CA SER A 623 23.22 -1.60 15.14
C SER A 623 23.43 -3.13 15.12
N SER A 624 22.43 -3.92 14.74
CA SER A 624 22.56 -5.37 14.53
C SER A 624 23.32 -5.77 13.26
N LEU A 625 23.75 -4.79 12.44
CA LEU A 625 24.61 -4.97 11.26
C LEU A 625 26.04 -4.41 11.44
N ARG A 626 26.44 -4.05 12.67
CA ARG A 626 27.82 -3.69 13.00
C ARG A 626 28.30 -4.46 14.22
N LEU A 627 28.92 -5.62 13.98
CA LEU A 627 29.84 -6.21 14.97
C LEU A 627 31.10 -5.34 15.07
N PRO A 628 31.67 -5.10 16.28
CA PRO A 628 32.87 -4.28 16.43
C PRO A 628 34.10 -4.94 15.81
N LYS A 629 34.86 -4.16 15.03
CA LYS A 629 36.22 -4.50 14.61
C LYS A 629 37.18 -4.32 15.79
N THR A 630 37.49 -5.39 16.50
CA THR A 630 38.69 -5.48 17.36
C THR A 630 39.16 -6.91 17.44
N ALA A 631 39.95 -7.34 16.45
CA ALA A 631 41.00 -8.36 16.56
C ALA A 631 41.76 -8.39 15.22
N THR A 632 42.56 -7.37 14.97
CA THR A 632 43.59 -7.42 13.93
C THR A 632 44.90 -7.06 14.61
N ARG A 633 45.69 -8.07 14.97
CA ARG A 633 47.14 -7.96 15.10
C ARG A 633 47.79 -9.34 15.07
N CYS A 634 48.80 -9.44 14.20
CA CYS A 634 49.76 -10.53 14.03
C CYS A 634 49.13 -11.78 13.38
N ILE A 635 49.62 -12.34 12.27
CA ILE A 635 51.01 -12.62 11.89
C ILE A 635 51.14 -12.53 10.36
N SER A 636 52.20 -11.87 9.92
CA SER A 636 52.76 -11.84 8.57
C SER A 636 53.43 -13.18 8.19
N SER A 637 53.43 -13.49 6.89
CA SER A 637 54.53 -14.10 6.09
C SER A 637 54.25 -15.41 5.34
N SER A 638 54.38 -15.32 4.00
CA SER A 638 55.02 -16.26 3.05
C SER A 638 54.63 -17.76 2.97
N THR A 639 54.02 -18.11 1.82
CA THR A 639 54.26 -19.22 0.84
C THR A 639 55.46 -20.18 1.10
N PRO A 640 55.59 -21.38 0.47
CA PRO A 640 54.66 -22.50 0.10
C PRO A 640 55.23 -23.96 0.28
N ALA A 641 54.41 -24.97 -0.09
CA ALA A 641 54.76 -26.24 -0.79
C ALA A 641 55.21 -27.53 -0.05
N ARG A 642 54.86 -28.66 -0.74
CA ARG A 642 55.30 -30.08 -0.67
C ARG A 642 54.56 -31.02 0.32
N VAL A 643 53.86 -32.10 -0.10
CA VAL A 643 54.15 -33.30 -0.93
C VAL A 643 54.64 -34.48 -0.07
N LEU A 644 54.11 -35.69 -0.37
CA LEU A 644 54.47 -37.07 0.05
C LEU A 644 53.65 -37.66 1.21
N GLN A 645 53.30 -38.95 1.28
CA GLN A 645 53.10 -40.08 0.36
C GLN A 645 52.72 -41.30 1.26
N GLN A 646 51.94 -42.24 0.71
CA GLN A 646 51.92 -43.69 1.00
C GLN A 646 51.15 -44.29 2.22
N THR A 647 50.20 -45.17 1.86
CA THR A 647 49.58 -46.37 2.50
C THR A 647 50.59 -47.51 2.79
N PRO A 648 50.28 -48.71 3.41
CA PRO A 648 49.01 -49.43 3.77
C PRO A 648 49.03 -49.99 5.25
N THR A 649 48.05 -50.67 5.88
CA THR A 649 47.47 -52.03 5.67
C THR A 649 46.30 -52.35 6.66
N SER A 650 45.33 -53.14 6.16
CA SER A 650 44.33 -54.06 6.79
C SER A 650 43.95 -54.05 8.29
N SER A 651 42.65 -53.94 8.61
CA SER A 651 41.83 -55.00 9.25
C SER A 651 40.33 -54.60 9.41
N THR A 652 39.48 -55.63 9.45
CA THR A 652 37.99 -55.81 9.56
C THR A 652 37.06 -54.72 10.15
N PRO A 653 35.73 -54.77 9.84
CA PRO A 653 34.86 -53.60 9.81
C PRO A 653 34.17 -53.30 11.15
N GLU A 654 34.53 -52.18 11.78
CA GLU A 654 33.67 -51.51 12.74
C GLU A 654 32.63 -50.65 12.00
N LYS A 655 31.38 -50.67 12.48
CA LYS A 655 30.29 -49.83 11.96
C LYS A 655 30.65 -48.35 12.16
N ALA A 656 31.27 -47.75 11.15
CA ALA A 656 31.55 -46.33 11.13
C ALA A 656 30.24 -45.54 10.95
N ASN A 657 30.01 -44.57 11.83
CA ASN A 657 29.02 -43.52 11.62
C ASN A 657 29.32 -42.80 10.28
N PRO A 658 28.30 -42.35 9.53
CA PRO A 658 28.51 -41.74 8.22
C PRO A 658 29.44 -40.53 8.31
N PRO A 659 30.38 -40.36 7.36
CA PRO A 659 31.33 -39.26 7.41
C PRO A 659 30.61 -37.92 7.31
N MET A 660 30.94 -37.01 8.24
CA MET A 660 30.42 -35.65 8.31
C MET A 660 30.71 -34.91 6.98
N SER A 661 29.72 -34.26 6.40
CA SER A 661 29.96 -33.46 5.18
C SER A 661 30.79 -32.23 5.49
N LYS A 662 31.56 -31.74 4.51
CA LYS A 662 32.38 -30.51 4.66
C LYS A 662 31.55 -29.29 5.11
N GLY A 663 30.26 -29.25 4.79
CA GLY A 663 29.36 -28.20 5.23
C GLY A 663 28.95 -28.32 6.70
N GLU A 664 28.78 -29.54 7.20
CA GLU A 664 28.48 -29.82 8.61
C GLU A 664 29.70 -29.58 9.49
N GLN A 665 30.90 -29.91 9.02
CA GLN A 665 32.15 -29.62 9.73
C GLN A 665 32.40 -28.11 9.84
N ALA A 666 32.18 -27.37 8.75
CA ALA A 666 32.24 -25.90 8.79
C ALA A 666 31.20 -25.28 9.72
N TRP A 667 30.02 -25.89 9.86
CA TRP A 667 29.00 -25.44 10.82
C TRP A 667 29.44 -25.72 12.27
N CYS A 668 29.94 -26.92 12.55
CA CYS A 668 30.46 -27.28 13.87
C CYS A 668 31.65 -26.39 14.30
N ASP A 669 32.55 -26.05 13.37
CA ASP A 669 33.70 -25.18 13.62
C ASP A 669 33.29 -23.72 13.89
N ILE A 670 32.27 -23.21 13.20
CA ILE A 670 31.77 -21.84 13.40
C ILE A 670 31.11 -21.69 14.77
N TYR A 671 30.44 -22.73 15.25
CA TYR A 671 29.64 -22.68 16.47
C TYR A 671 30.29 -23.38 17.68
N GLY A 672 31.50 -23.93 17.51
CA GLY A 672 32.24 -24.61 18.58
C GLY A 672 31.53 -25.86 19.11
N VAL A 673 30.84 -26.58 18.22
CA VAL A 673 30.00 -27.75 18.57
C VAL A 673 30.76 -29.04 18.26
N ASP A 674 31.02 -29.83 19.31
CA ASP A 674 31.62 -31.17 19.17
C ASP A 674 30.58 -32.17 18.64
N TYR A 675 30.72 -32.51 17.36
CA TYR A 675 29.81 -33.38 16.64
C TYR A 675 29.80 -34.82 17.17
N GLU A 676 30.96 -35.35 17.58
CA GLU A 676 31.05 -36.70 18.12
C GLU A 676 30.35 -36.79 19.47
N LYS A 677 30.49 -35.76 20.30
CA LYS A 677 29.81 -35.68 21.60
C LYS A 677 28.28 -35.67 21.45
N GLN A 678 27.73 -34.93 20.47
CA GLN A 678 26.28 -34.90 20.24
C GLN A 678 25.70 -36.22 19.73
N ILE A 679 26.45 -36.95 18.89
CA ILE A 679 26.01 -38.27 18.43
C ILE A 679 26.05 -39.28 19.59
N GLN A 680 27.07 -39.23 20.45
CA GLN A 680 27.15 -40.10 21.62
C GLN A 680 26.05 -39.80 22.65
N GLU A 681 25.71 -38.52 22.86
CA GLU A 681 24.57 -38.11 23.69
C GLU A 681 23.23 -38.57 23.11
N ALA A 682 23.05 -38.47 21.79
CA ALA A 682 21.83 -38.91 21.10
C ALA A 682 21.67 -40.46 21.07
N LEU A 683 22.78 -41.20 21.05
CA LEU A 683 22.77 -42.67 21.13
C LEU A 683 22.52 -43.19 22.56
N HIS A 684 22.74 -42.36 23.58
CA HIS A 684 22.50 -42.72 24.97
C HIS A 684 21.03 -42.55 25.43
N GLU A 685 20.19 -41.84 24.67
CA GLU A 685 18.79 -41.53 25.04
C GLU A 685 17.73 -42.52 24.51
N SER A 686 18.11 -43.68 23.97
CA SER A 686 17.09 -44.66 23.52
C SER A 686 17.49 -46.13 23.69
N PRO A 687 16.92 -46.86 24.67
CA PRO A 687 16.93 -48.31 24.69
C PRO A 687 15.63 -48.90 24.11
N ALA A 688 15.81 -49.65 23.03
CA ALA A 688 15.10 -50.88 22.63
C ALA A 688 13.57 -50.85 22.37
N ALA A 689 13.17 -51.18 21.14
CA ALA A 689 12.82 -52.57 20.79
C ALA A 689 12.67 -52.74 19.27
N VAL A 690 13.18 -53.88 18.79
CA VAL A 690 13.35 -54.28 17.39
C VAL A 690 12.22 -55.25 16.97
N VAL A 691 12.02 -55.38 15.65
CA VAL A 691 11.55 -56.57 14.88
C VAL A 691 10.06 -56.66 14.52
N SER A 692 9.70 -56.42 13.26
CA SER A 692 9.36 -57.49 12.28
C SER A 692 8.87 -56.92 10.93
N GLY A 693 9.09 -57.69 9.86
CA GLY A 693 9.13 -57.28 8.44
C GLY A 693 7.81 -56.96 7.71
N PRO A 694 7.84 -56.86 6.36
CA PRO A 694 6.97 -55.97 5.60
C PRO A 694 5.73 -56.66 5.04
N LYS A 695 4.57 -55.97 5.01
CA LYS A 695 3.44 -56.35 4.16
C LYS A 695 2.70 -55.15 3.54
N LYS A 696 2.64 -55.18 2.20
CA LYS A 696 1.75 -54.41 1.31
C LYS A 696 0.28 -54.57 1.75
N VAL A 697 -0.52 -53.49 1.70
CA VAL A 697 -1.98 -53.63 1.50
C VAL A 697 -2.55 -52.44 0.69
N ASN A 698 -3.46 -52.80 -0.22
CA ASN A 698 -4.23 -52.01 -1.17
C ASN A 698 -5.30 -51.08 -0.55
N TYR A 699 -5.75 -50.11 -1.35
CA TYR A 699 -6.89 -49.22 -1.08
C TYR A 699 -8.25 -49.87 -1.38
N PRO A 700 -9.33 -49.48 -0.67
CA PRO A 700 -10.69 -49.56 -1.18
C PRO A 700 -11.45 -48.21 -1.22
N THR A 701 -12.50 -48.21 -2.04
CA THR A 701 -13.38 -47.12 -2.52
C THR A 701 -14.53 -46.74 -1.58
N ALA A 702 -15.20 -45.63 -1.92
CA ALA A 702 -16.20 -44.85 -1.17
C ALA A 702 -17.56 -45.52 -0.92
N ASP A 703 -18.19 -45.16 0.21
CA ASP A 703 -19.63 -44.87 0.41
C ASP A 703 -19.84 -44.11 1.75
N ASP A 704 -20.78 -43.15 1.77
CA ASP A 704 -21.18 -42.22 2.87
C ASP A 704 -22.34 -42.86 3.72
N PRO A 705 -22.93 -42.30 4.81
CA PRO A 705 -22.62 -41.11 5.63
C PRO A 705 -22.76 -41.30 7.18
N THR A 706 -22.47 -40.22 7.91
CA THR A 706 -22.90 -39.84 9.29
C THR A 706 -21.93 -39.92 10.48
N SER A 707 -21.87 -38.76 11.16
CA SER A 707 -21.59 -38.50 12.57
C SER A 707 -20.19 -38.04 13.02
N ALA A 708 -20.24 -36.90 13.73
CA ALA A 708 -19.38 -36.43 14.81
C ALA A 708 -17.95 -35.90 14.51
N GLN A 709 -17.87 -34.56 14.58
CA GLN A 709 -17.06 -33.79 15.53
C GLN A 709 -15.62 -34.25 15.85
N GLY A 710 -14.65 -33.36 15.63
CA GLY A 710 -13.41 -33.40 16.41
C GLY A 710 -12.25 -32.60 15.82
N LYS A 711 -12.08 -31.38 16.33
CA LYS A 711 -10.87 -30.53 16.33
C LYS A 711 -9.58 -31.17 15.76
N SER A 712 -9.09 -30.60 14.67
CA SER A 712 -7.66 -30.44 14.30
C SER A 712 -7.60 -29.56 13.03
N ASP A 713 -6.63 -28.72 12.73
CA ASP A 713 -5.77 -27.88 13.55
C ASP A 713 -5.43 -26.65 12.69
N ILE A 714 -5.57 -25.43 13.24
CA ILE A 714 -5.35 -24.15 12.54
C ILE A 714 -3.85 -23.90 12.25
N TRP A 715 -2.96 -24.63 12.92
CA TRP A 715 -1.52 -24.59 12.68
C TRP A 715 -1.10 -25.21 11.34
N ASN A 716 -1.88 -26.15 10.81
CA ASN A 716 -1.55 -26.86 9.56
C ASN A 716 -1.75 -26.00 8.31
N VAL A 717 -2.52 -24.91 8.41
CA VAL A 717 -2.76 -23.95 7.32
C VAL A 717 -1.60 -22.95 7.19
N VAL A 718 -0.82 -22.72 8.25
CA VAL A 718 0.23 -21.70 8.28
C VAL A 718 1.62 -22.29 8.02
N PHE A 719 1.90 -23.53 8.45
CA PHE A 719 3.25 -24.09 8.38
C PHE A 719 3.43 -25.25 7.39
N GLY A 720 2.35 -25.75 6.77
CA GLY A 720 2.40 -26.86 5.82
C GLY A 720 2.75 -28.19 6.48
N ASN A 721 2.12 -29.28 6.05
CA ASN A 721 2.48 -30.62 6.52
C ASN A 721 3.93 -30.94 6.13
N LYS A 722 4.77 -31.25 7.12
CA LYS A 722 5.79 -32.28 6.96
C LYS A 722 5.14 -33.60 7.34
N ALA A 723 4.95 -34.49 6.38
CA ALA A 723 4.92 -35.92 6.64
C ALA A 723 5.56 -36.60 5.43
N ALA A 724 6.51 -37.49 5.73
CA ALA A 724 7.19 -38.36 4.78
C ALA A 724 6.23 -39.34 4.11
#